data_AF-A0AAE9Z0V4-F1
#
_entry.id   AF-A0AAE9Z0V4-F1
#
_cell.length_a   1.000
_cell.length_b   1.000
_cell.length_c   1.000
_cell.angle_alpha   90.00
_cell.angle_beta   90.00
_cell.angle_gamma   90.00
#
_symmetry.space_group_name_H-M   'P 1'
#
loop_
_entity.id
_entity.type
_entity.pdbx_description
1 polymer ?
#
loop_
_entity_poly.entity_id
_entity_poly.type
_entity_poly.pdbx_seq_one_letter_code
_entity_poly.pdbx_strand_id
1 'polypeptide(L)'
;MFKQIVSVLLIGVMSFISNFTVASETITYQQGVDDYLGATSVKFGGNRYQDSEAQTHYFRYDGTRRIYNIEHFELGDLSLKGKVESAKLIFYRAGGDVYTGSDIYVRQVQDPDNLGQGYATGWKVGSGFRAGANNESRDDSGRQDVKWRLSDPDSPDDLNADYFQGVLKDLALSPFFTPRQGDKTGALYEVDVTADLVCMQKQLCANQGWALFHSDAGANIQHFTANSNYPESRFRPKLVVTYGAFADELEPLVIESFPYNDTVSGSDNIIELSLLTNESARCKYDTSPVMSFDAMRYQLASQDGLSHSASWPVAAADTRYQLYGKCRDEWGNTTRTPHVFTFMLSDDAGGIKEPPGAGDLLPGLNPAEVWKTLYTTTGQDLTITLGDLMIGGGNNYAYQVAGHASCAASVVGNQCTFNNDRASTELLTVSYSVAGTKASHKIVVVTVEGNGDSAAVYNTSRDYIEPDYGTAPPVKGESRVDPTTGLTITRLTDATEIEDSEDALIVYSRYSPENSSGEYVLIFGANSTTSRVINRKTGELVAVLTDESGSGIGENHEVRWDNSGRHPNRVYYVFGMKFWMIKDVTDPENSRELVKDFSEIFPNSTKIYNDSEGDSSNDSDHWAWMAVHYDFDIGQYLVDSFVHYQISTDTVHTLKPADLAGTNLDSEKSRAAFTFRPNMVEMSPLGTGVILHFAWKFDDSDYGGKGGDYIGTWYDGAHLWPLDFDHVRKAPLKVSCCASHSGWAFDENHREMFISQNNLTDGMDAVYIEGVNAGYDNRIETINQREYGYNSSGFHFGKMPMNRAGWLFMSTYSSNHETWGKNQFMMIQTKPSEQQPVIWRLGHTHTKFSDNGDSNEYRNEAAAAVNMAGNRIYWTSNWGGLLEHREAFMMELPDNWDQRLSE
;
A
#
# COMPACT_ATOMS: atom_id res chain seq x y z
N MET A 1 -61.62 10.17 -51.24
CA MET A 1 -62.35 9.11 -50.51
C MET A 1 -61.78 9.05 -49.10
N PHE A 2 -62.64 9.36 -48.11
CA PHE A 2 -62.61 9.13 -46.65
C PHE A 2 -61.27 8.88 -45.95
N LYS A 3 -60.75 9.74 -45.04
CA LYS A 3 -61.25 10.36 -43.77
C LYS A 3 -60.73 9.65 -42.50
N GLN A 4 -60.09 10.47 -41.68
CA GLN A 4 -59.88 10.48 -40.22
C GLN A 4 -60.86 9.70 -39.32
N ILE A 5 -60.41 9.45 -38.06
CA ILE A 5 -61.12 9.44 -36.72
C ILE A 5 -60.65 8.20 -35.91
N VAL A 6 -59.86 8.28 -34.83
CA VAL A 6 -60.07 8.85 -33.46
C VAL A 6 -60.73 7.86 -32.46
N SER A 7 -59.97 7.55 -31.39
CA SER A 7 -60.37 7.38 -29.97
C SER A 7 -60.87 6.06 -29.31
N VAL A 8 -60.05 5.57 -28.35
CA VAL A 8 -60.23 5.59 -26.87
C VAL A 8 -61.11 4.56 -26.10
N LEU A 9 -60.52 4.08 -24.97
CA LEU A 9 -61.07 3.48 -23.70
C LEU A 9 -61.66 2.04 -23.77
N LEU A 10 -61.53 1.13 -22.78
CA LEU A 10 -60.75 0.97 -21.53
C LEU A 10 -61.14 -0.39 -20.86
N ILE A 11 -60.26 -0.83 -19.96
CA ILE A 11 -60.45 -1.66 -18.74
C ILE A 11 -60.62 -3.18 -18.88
N GLY A 12 -59.63 -3.85 -18.29
CA GLY A 12 -59.72 -5.22 -17.79
C GLY A 12 -58.38 -5.73 -17.24
N VAL A 13 -57.77 -5.02 -16.29
CA VAL A 13 -56.55 -5.45 -15.58
C VAL A 13 -56.92 -6.52 -14.54
N MET A 14 -56.38 -7.73 -14.67
CA MET A 14 -56.21 -8.68 -13.57
C MET A 14 -54.71 -8.81 -13.29
N SER A 15 -54.31 -8.42 -12.09
CA SER A 15 -52.96 -8.59 -11.55
C SER A 15 -52.69 -10.06 -11.23
N PHE A 16 -51.65 -10.63 -11.82
CA PHE A 16 -50.98 -11.81 -11.27
C PHE A 16 -49.89 -11.34 -10.31
N ILE A 17 -50.05 -11.63 -9.02
CA ILE A 17 -48.98 -11.58 -8.03
C ILE A 17 -48.28 -12.93 -8.10
N SER A 18 -47.08 -12.98 -8.67
CA SER A 18 -46.17 -14.12 -8.52
C SER A 18 -45.38 -13.93 -7.22
N ASN A 19 -45.76 -14.65 -6.17
CA ASN A 19 -44.91 -14.82 -4.98
C ASN A 19 -43.72 -15.71 -5.37
N PHE A 20 -42.51 -15.16 -5.39
CA PHE A 20 -41.28 -15.95 -5.40
C PHE A 20 -41.01 -16.43 -3.97
N THR A 21 -41.24 -17.72 -3.71
CA THR A 21 -40.71 -18.38 -2.51
C THR A 21 -39.27 -18.75 -2.78
N VAL A 22 -38.31 -18.04 -2.19
CA VAL A 22 -36.89 -18.42 -2.19
C VAL A 22 -36.74 -19.71 -1.38
N ALA A 23 -36.26 -20.77 -2.00
CA ALA A 23 -36.17 -22.10 -1.39
C ALA A 23 -34.87 -22.25 -0.57
N SER A 24 -34.92 -23.02 0.52
CA SER A 24 -33.73 -23.41 1.29
C SER A 24 -32.80 -24.30 0.45
N GLU A 25 -31.49 -24.09 0.60
CA GLU A 25 -30.44 -24.84 -0.12
C GLU A 25 -29.85 -25.89 0.82
N THR A 26 -29.65 -27.13 0.36
CA THR A 26 -28.94 -28.17 1.13
C THR A 26 -27.71 -28.64 0.38
N ILE A 27 -26.55 -28.47 0.99
CA ILE A 27 -25.24 -28.87 0.45
C ILE A 27 -24.72 -30.10 1.19
N THR A 28 -24.11 -31.02 0.45
CA THR A 28 -23.49 -32.23 0.99
C THR A 28 -22.00 -32.23 0.69
N TYR A 29 -21.17 -32.33 1.73
CA TYR A 29 -19.73 -32.46 1.65
C TYR A 29 -19.33 -33.90 1.99
N GLN A 30 -18.84 -34.66 1.00
CA GLN A 30 -18.38 -36.04 1.19
C GLN A 30 -17.24 -36.36 0.22
N GLN A 31 -16.10 -36.82 0.73
CA GLN A 31 -14.89 -37.01 -0.07
C GLN A 31 -15.12 -37.93 -1.28
N GLY A 32 -14.89 -37.42 -2.49
CA GLY A 32 -15.03 -38.17 -3.75
C GLY A 32 -16.48 -38.43 -4.16
N VAL A 33 -17.43 -37.63 -3.69
CA VAL A 33 -18.85 -37.61 -4.11
C VAL A 33 -19.16 -36.19 -4.60
N ASP A 34 -19.90 -36.07 -5.71
CA ASP A 34 -20.28 -34.80 -6.33
C ASP A 34 -19.09 -33.83 -6.54
N ASP A 35 -17.95 -34.39 -6.97
CA ASP A 35 -16.67 -33.70 -7.21
C ASP A 35 -16.05 -33.00 -5.99
N TYR A 36 -16.58 -33.23 -4.78
CA TYR A 36 -16.00 -32.69 -3.55
C TYR A 36 -14.75 -33.45 -3.11
N LEU A 37 -13.62 -32.74 -2.98
CA LEU A 37 -12.32 -33.32 -2.59
C LEU A 37 -11.72 -32.71 -1.31
N GLY A 38 -12.49 -31.89 -0.59
CA GLY A 38 -12.04 -31.10 0.57
C GLY A 38 -12.15 -31.80 1.94
N ALA A 39 -12.51 -33.09 2.00
CA ALA A 39 -12.60 -33.84 3.25
C ALA A 39 -11.34 -34.66 3.55
N THR A 40 -10.83 -34.53 4.77
CA THR A 40 -9.64 -35.24 5.24
C THR A 40 -9.85 -35.84 6.62
N SER A 41 -9.37 -37.07 6.81
CA SER A 41 -9.43 -37.78 8.07
C SER A 41 -8.04 -38.22 8.51
N VAL A 42 -7.71 -38.03 9.78
CA VAL A 42 -6.41 -38.41 10.32
C VAL A 42 -6.57 -39.08 11.67
N LYS A 43 -5.87 -40.20 11.87
CA LYS A 43 -5.76 -40.85 13.17
C LYS A 43 -4.51 -40.33 13.89
N PHE A 44 -4.69 -39.94 15.15
CA PHE A 44 -3.63 -39.48 16.03
C PHE A 44 -3.50 -40.41 17.24
N GLY A 45 -2.33 -41.05 17.39
CA GLY A 45 -2.04 -42.01 18.45
C GLY A 45 -1.17 -41.46 19.58
N GLY A 46 -1.15 -42.18 20.71
CA GLY A 46 -0.41 -41.82 21.93
C GLY A 46 1.10 -41.61 21.82
N ASN A 47 1.73 -42.04 20.72
CA ASN A 47 3.15 -41.78 20.43
C ASN A 47 3.35 -40.50 19.59
N ARG A 48 2.33 -39.63 19.51
CA ARG A 48 2.28 -38.45 18.62
C ARG A 48 2.44 -38.81 17.13
N TYR A 49 2.03 -40.02 16.76
CA TYR A 49 2.08 -40.53 15.39
C TYR A 49 0.76 -40.22 14.68
N GLN A 50 0.88 -39.72 13.46
CA GLN A 50 -0.24 -39.49 12.56
C GLN A 50 -0.31 -40.52 11.45
N ASP A 51 -1.53 -40.90 11.12
CA ASP A 51 -1.85 -41.83 10.07
C ASP A 51 -3.08 -41.32 9.32
N SER A 52 -2.84 -40.77 8.14
CA SER A 52 -3.87 -40.41 7.17
C SER A 52 -4.17 -41.54 6.18
N GLU A 53 -3.40 -42.64 6.20
CA GLU A 53 -3.58 -43.75 5.24
C GLU A 53 -4.61 -44.78 5.72
N ALA A 54 -4.96 -44.76 7.01
CA ALA A 54 -6.03 -45.57 7.55
C ALA A 54 -7.32 -45.38 6.74
N GLN A 55 -8.14 -46.44 6.65
CA GLN A 55 -9.44 -46.41 5.97
C GLN A 55 -10.62 -46.37 6.96
N THR A 56 -10.35 -46.61 8.24
CA THR A 56 -11.36 -46.77 9.29
C THR A 56 -10.87 -46.15 10.59
N HIS A 57 -11.80 -45.63 11.38
CA HIS A 57 -11.53 -45.13 12.72
C HIS A 57 -11.27 -46.23 13.73
N TYR A 58 -10.44 -45.89 14.71
CA TYR A 58 -10.02 -46.78 15.78
C TYR A 58 -10.10 -46.04 17.12
N PHE A 59 -10.85 -46.60 18.07
CA PHE A 59 -11.17 -45.98 19.35
C PHE A 59 -10.78 -46.92 20.49
N ARG A 60 -9.64 -46.63 21.12
CA ARG A 60 -9.12 -47.43 22.21
C ARG A 60 -8.33 -46.58 23.20
N TYR A 61 -8.40 -47.01 24.46
CA TYR A 61 -7.49 -46.61 25.52
C TYR A 61 -6.56 -47.79 25.86
N ASP A 62 -5.24 -47.59 25.83
CA ASP A 62 -4.25 -48.66 26.08
C ASP A 62 -3.72 -48.70 27.52
N GLY A 63 -4.29 -47.90 28.41
CA GLY A 63 -3.88 -47.79 29.82
C GLY A 63 -2.91 -46.64 30.09
N THR A 64 -2.31 -46.03 29.07
CA THR A 64 -1.49 -44.82 29.21
C THR A 64 -1.88 -43.72 28.23
N ARG A 65 -2.49 -44.05 27.08
CA ARG A 65 -2.74 -43.09 25.98
C ARG A 65 -4.10 -43.31 25.30
N ARG A 66 -4.77 -42.21 24.94
CA ARG A 66 -5.99 -42.16 24.11
C ARG A 66 -5.65 -42.04 22.63
N ILE A 67 -6.50 -42.57 21.75
CA ILE A 67 -6.40 -42.41 20.29
C ILE A 67 -7.53 -41.50 19.81
N TYR A 68 -7.17 -40.49 19.02
CA TYR A 68 -8.08 -39.52 18.43
C TYR A 68 -8.23 -39.78 16.93
N ASN A 69 -9.44 -39.58 16.41
CA ASN A 69 -9.67 -39.56 14.97
C ASN A 69 -10.20 -38.16 14.62
N ILE A 70 -9.57 -37.48 13.68
CA ILE A 70 -9.88 -36.10 13.34
C ILE A 70 -10.50 -36.05 11.95
N GLU A 71 -11.59 -35.30 11.82
CA GLU A 71 -12.35 -35.11 10.59
C GLU A 71 -12.38 -33.64 10.21
N HIS A 72 -11.95 -33.31 9.01
CA HIS A 72 -11.98 -31.96 8.47
C HIS A 72 -12.72 -31.92 7.13
N PHE A 73 -13.46 -30.85 6.91
CA PHE A 73 -14.15 -30.54 5.66
C PHE A 73 -13.82 -29.10 5.29
N GLU A 74 -13.31 -28.86 4.08
CA GLU A 74 -13.17 -27.52 3.51
C GLU A 74 -14.56 -26.98 3.11
N LEU A 75 -14.98 -25.83 3.65
CA LEU A 75 -16.35 -25.29 3.53
C LEU A 75 -16.45 -23.96 2.76
N GLY A 76 -15.31 -23.35 2.40
CA GLY A 76 -15.28 -22.00 1.82
C GLY A 76 -15.75 -20.90 2.79
N ASP A 77 -16.09 -19.72 2.26
CA ASP A 77 -16.61 -18.61 3.06
C ASP A 77 -18.11 -18.77 3.34
N LEU A 78 -18.43 -19.16 4.58
CA LEU A 78 -19.81 -19.36 5.04
C LEU A 78 -20.61 -18.05 5.19
N SER A 79 -19.97 -16.88 5.20
CA SER A 79 -20.64 -15.57 5.29
C SER A 79 -21.43 -15.22 4.02
N LEU A 80 -21.03 -15.80 2.89
CA LEU A 80 -21.66 -15.62 1.58
C LEU A 80 -22.82 -16.61 1.32
N LYS A 81 -23.18 -17.43 2.32
CA LYS A 81 -24.27 -18.40 2.25
C LYS A 81 -25.49 -17.89 3.03
N GLY A 82 -26.67 -18.42 2.72
CA GLY A 82 -27.86 -18.20 3.56
C GLY A 82 -27.62 -18.60 5.01
N LYS A 83 -28.49 -18.18 5.93
CA LYS A 83 -28.35 -18.54 7.36
C LYS A 83 -28.26 -20.07 7.52
N VAL A 84 -27.26 -20.58 8.23
CA VAL A 84 -27.19 -22.02 8.57
C VAL A 84 -28.41 -22.38 9.42
N GLU A 85 -29.33 -23.17 8.86
CA GLU A 85 -30.53 -23.66 9.53
C GLU A 85 -30.27 -25.01 10.21
N SER A 86 -29.47 -25.88 9.58
CA SER A 86 -29.02 -27.12 10.19
C SER A 86 -27.70 -27.60 9.60
N ALA A 87 -26.90 -28.31 10.41
CA ALA A 87 -25.69 -29.00 9.97
C ALA A 87 -25.55 -30.35 10.67
N LYS A 88 -25.36 -31.41 9.89
CA LYS A 88 -25.31 -32.80 10.37
C LYS A 88 -24.04 -33.50 9.89
N LEU A 89 -23.26 -34.02 10.82
CA LEU A 89 -22.11 -34.86 10.50
C LEU A 89 -22.49 -36.33 10.64
N ILE A 90 -22.24 -37.10 9.59
CA ILE A 90 -22.72 -38.48 9.43
C ILE A 90 -21.53 -39.42 9.22
N PHE A 91 -21.49 -40.48 10.02
CA PHE A 91 -20.52 -41.56 9.96
C PHE A 91 -21.20 -42.88 9.60
N TYR A 92 -20.46 -43.80 8.95
CA TYR A 92 -20.99 -45.11 8.58
C TYR A 92 -20.15 -46.22 9.18
N ARG A 93 -20.81 -47.28 9.67
CA ARG A 93 -20.13 -48.51 10.08
C ARG A 93 -19.45 -49.17 8.87
N ALA A 94 -18.12 -49.24 8.89
CA ALA A 94 -17.28 -49.87 7.86
C ALA A 94 -16.99 -51.34 8.14
N GLY A 95 -17.08 -51.78 9.39
CA GLY A 95 -16.71 -53.14 9.80
C GLY A 95 -16.37 -53.19 11.28
N GLY A 96 -15.37 -54.02 11.62
CA GLY A 96 -14.77 -54.04 12.95
C GLY A 96 -15.66 -54.61 14.06
N ASP A 97 -15.14 -54.51 15.29
CA ASP A 97 -15.74 -55.10 16.49
C ASP A 97 -15.83 -54.08 17.63
N VAL A 98 -16.92 -54.17 18.41
CA VAL A 98 -17.10 -53.50 19.70
C VAL A 98 -16.90 -54.54 20.79
N TYR A 99 -15.69 -54.61 21.34
CA TYR A 99 -15.36 -55.51 22.46
C TYR A 99 -15.90 -54.97 23.78
N THR A 100 -15.83 -53.64 23.94
CA THR A 100 -16.40 -52.89 25.06
C THR A 100 -16.82 -51.53 24.52
N GLY A 101 -18.10 -51.18 24.70
CA GLY A 101 -18.71 -50.00 24.09
C GLY A 101 -18.50 -48.71 24.89
N SER A 102 -18.65 -47.57 24.23
CA SER A 102 -18.68 -46.23 24.83
C SER A 102 -19.33 -45.26 23.84
N ASP A 103 -19.70 -44.08 24.34
CA ASP A 103 -20.14 -42.98 23.49
C ASP A 103 -18.94 -42.38 22.75
N ILE A 104 -19.10 -42.21 21.44
CA ILE A 104 -18.14 -41.52 20.58
C ILE A 104 -18.60 -40.08 20.43
N TYR A 105 -17.94 -39.17 21.13
CA TYR A 105 -18.18 -37.75 21.08
C TYR A 105 -17.49 -37.13 19.88
N VAL A 106 -18.16 -36.17 19.25
CA VAL A 106 -17.68 -35.38 18.13
C VAL A 106 -17.47 -33.97 18.64
N ARG A 107 -16.22 -33.65 19.01
CA ARG A 107 -15.87 -32.36 19.62
C ARG A 107 -15.27 -31.44 18.57
N GLN A 108 -15.84 -30.25 18.39
CA GLN A 108 -15.21 -29.21 17.57
C GLN A 108 -13.81 -28.90 18.14
N VAL A 109 -12.81 -28.84 17.26
CA VAL A 109 -11.49 -28.33 17.61
C VAL A 109 -11.59 -26.81 17.66
N GLN A 110 -11.39 -26.21 18.83
CA GLN A 110 -11.65 -24.78 19.06
C GLN A 110 -10.41 -23.92 18.85
N ASP A 111 -9.24 -24.41 19.28
CA ASP A 111 -7.95 -23.73 19.11
C ASP A 111 -6.83 -24.63 19.66
N PRO A 112 -6.07 -25.35 18.82
CA PRO A 112 -4.96 -26.12 19.35
C PRO A 112 -3.70 -25.30 19.63
N ASP A 113 -3.55 -24.04 19.17
CA ASP A 113 -2.21 -23.45 19.06
C ASP A 113 -2.04 -21.95 19.39
N ASN A 114 -3.08 -21.11 19.54
CA ASN A 114 -2.92 -19.65 19.60
C ASN A 114 -1.91 -19.10 18.55
N LEU A 115 -1.93 -19.67 17.34
CA LEU A 115 -1.06 -19.24 16.24
C LEU A 115 -1.73 -18.04 15.55
N GLY A 116 -1.03 -16.91 15.55
CA GLY A 116 -1.45 -15.65 14.96
C GLY A 116 -1.67 -15.69 13.45
N GLN A 117 -1.93 -14.50 12.89
CA GLN A 117 -2.39 -14.14 11.54
C GLN A 117 -1.60 -14.66 10.31
N GLY A 118 -0.74 -15.68 10.44
CA GLY A 118 0.15 -16.19 9.39
C GLY A 118 -0.37 -17.39 8.57
N TYR A 119 -1.56 -17.94 8.84
CA TYR A 119 -2.06 -19.12 8.12
C TYR A 119 -3.50 -18.94 7.65
N ALA A 120 -3.68 -18.58 6.38
CA ALA A 120 -4.98 -18.27 5.79
C ALA A 120 -5.92 -19.48 5.59
N THR A 121 -5.46 -20.71 5.79
CA THR A 121 -6.30 -21.91 5.72
C THR A 121 -5.79 -22.96 6.71
N GLY A 122 -6.65 -23.34 7.66
CA GLY A 122 -6.43 -24.56 8.44
C GLY A 122 -6.28 -25.76 7.50
N TRP A 123 -5.47 -26.72 7.93
CA TRP A 123 -5.17 -27.99 7.25
C TRP A 123 -4.29 -27.92 5.98
N LYS A 124 -2.97 -28.13 6.15
CA LYS A 124 -2.12 -28.68 5.07
C LYS A 124 -2.04 -30.19 5.20
N VAL A 125 -2.67 -30.91 4.27
CA VAL A 125 -2.53 -32.36 4.13
C VAL A 125 -1.17 -32.66 3.50
N GLY A 126 -0.18 -32.92 4.36
CA GLY A 126 1.12 -33.46 4.00
C GLY A 126 1.51 -34.58 4.96
N SER A 127 2.42 -35.45 4.55
CA SER A 127 2.92 -36.55 5.39
C SER A 127 3.57 -36.03 6.67
N GLY A 128 2.78 -35.97 7.75
CA GLY A 128 3.23 -35.63 9.10
C GLY A 128 2.43 -34.48 9.73
N PHE A 129 2.11 -34.62 11.01
CA PHE A 129 1.47 -33.59 11.88
C PHE A 129 2.37 -32.38 12.14
N ARG A 130 3.46 -32.30 11.38
CA ARG A 130 4.68 -31.61 11.79
C ARG A 130 4.78 -30.19 11.24
N ALA A 131 3.70 -29.65 10.67
CA ALA A 131 3.72 -28.27 10.16
C ALA A 131 3.39 -27.21 11.24
N GLY A 132 2.79 -27.59 12.37
CA GLY A 132 2.54 -26.66 13.50
C GLY A 132 3.28 -27.03 14.79
N ALA A 133 3.45 -28.33 15.08
CA ALA A 133 3.93 -28.78 16.39
C ALA A 133 5.45 -29.07 16.51
N ASN A 134 6.26 -28.85 15.47
CA ASN A 134 7.63 -29.37 15.45
C ASN A 134 8.72 -28.40 14.96
N ASN A 135 8.45 -27.09 14.91
CA ASN A 135 9.50 -26.10 14.60
C ASN A 135 9.97 -25.27 15.82
N GLU A 136 9.43 -25.51 17.02
CA GLU A 136 9.87 -24.87 18.28
C GLU A 136 10.13 -25.87 19.41
N SER A 137 10.81 -26.98 19.13
CA SER A 137 11.35 -27.83 20.23
C SER A 137 12.54 -28.66 19.76
N ARG A 138 13.64 -27.98 19.43
CA ARG A 138 15.03 -28.45 19.61
C ARG A 138 16.02 -27.39 19.14
N ASP A 139 16.22 -26.38 19.98
CA ASP A 139 17.57 -25.83 20.15
C ASP A 139 18.08 -26.27 21.52
N ASP A 140 18.86 -27.34 21.54
CA ASP A 140 19.45 -27.91 22.76
C ASP A 140 20.69 -27.09 23.22
N SER A 141 20.97 -25.92 22.65
CA SER A 141 22.18 -25.13 22.93
C SER A 141 22.01 -24.00 23.95
N GLY A 142 20.78 -23.54 24.19
CA GLY A 142 20.46 -22.52 25.20
C GLY A 142 19.61 -23.10 26.33
N ARG A 143 20.09 -23.08 27.59
CA ARG A 143 19.38 -23.63 28.76
C ARG A 143 18.08 -22.89 29.16
N GLN A 144 17.34 -22.30 28.23
CA GLN A 144 15.99 -21.78 28.46
C GLN A 144 15.04 -22.26 27.37
N ASP A 145 14.16 -23.16 27.78
CA ASP A 145 13.09 -23.76 26.98
C ASP A 145 11.93 -22.75 26.87
N VAL A 146 11.65 -22.25 25.67
CA VAL A 146 10.43 -21.45 25.42
C VAL A 146 9.35 -22.41 24.96
N LYS A 147 8.86 -23.23 25.89
CA LYS A 147 7.83 -24.25 25.63
C LYS A 147 6.42 -23.69 25.73
N TRP A 148 5.53 -24.31 24.97
CA TRP A 148 4.07 -24.30 25.10
C TRP A 148 3.66 -24.28 26.57
N ARG A 149 3.25 -23.11 27.08
CA ARG A 149 3.14 -22.89 28.54
C ARG A 149 2.03 -23.67 29.26
N LEU A 150 1.34 -24.61 28.60
CA LEU A 150 0.32 -25.45 29.25
C LEU A 150 0.32 -26.92 28.81
N SER A 151 1.33 -27.43 28.08
CA SER A 151 1.33 -28.83 27.62
C SER A 151 2.70 -29.49 27.56
N ASP A 152 3.61 -29.16 28.49
CA ASP A 152 4.87 -29.90 28.65
C ASP A 152 4.82 -30.88 29.85
N PRO A 153 4.77 -32.20 29.59
CA PRO A 153 4.66 -33.23 30.60
C PRO A 153 6.04 -33.80 30.98
N ASP A 154 6.90 -33.02 31.62
CA ASP A 154 8.23 -33.49 32.03
C ASP A 154 8.23 -34.24 33.38
N SER A 155 7.06 -34.41 34.01
CA SER A 155 6.89 -35.33 35.13
C SER A 155 6.26 -36.66 34.70
N PRO A 156 6.59 -37.79 35.34
CA PRO A 156 5.90 -39.06 35.14
C PRO A 156 4.37 -39.00 35.31
N ASP A 157 3.85 -37.98 36.00
CA ASP A 157 2.42 -37.77 36.20
C ASP A 157 1.74 -37.17 34.95
N ASP A 158 2.47 -36.44 34.11
CA ASP A 158 1.93 -35.75 32.95
C ASP A 158 1.95 -36.62 31.67
N LEU A 159 2.70 -37.72 31.65
CA LEU A 159 2.65 -38.74 30.59
C LEU A 159 1.31 -39.50 30.54
N ASN A 160 0.45 -39.28 31.54
CA ASN A 160 -0.92 -39.78 31.62
C ASN A 160 -1.99 -38.70 31.35
N ALA A 161 -1.60 -37.47 31.00
CA ALA A 161 -2.53 -36.35 30.75
C ALA A 161 -3.02 -36.31 29.28
N ASP A 162 -4.28 -35.93 29.11
CA ASP A 162 -5.01 -36.00 27.85
C ASP A 162 -4.72 -34.80 26.92
N TYR A 163 -3.82 -34.99 25.95
CA TYR A 163 -3.20 -33.97 25.09
C TYR A 163 -4.16 -33.04 24.33
N PHE A 164 -5.43 -33.44 24.15
CA PHE A 164 -6.44 -32.66 23.41
C PHE A 164 -7.50 -31.99 24.30
N GLN A 165 -7.54 -32.21 25.61
CA GLN A 165 -8.67 -31.71 26.44
C GLN A 165 -8.80 -30.18 26.46
N GLY A 166 -7.66 -29.46 26.47
CA GLY A 166 -7.64 -27.99 26.56
C GLY A 166 -8.04 -27.25 25.29
N VAL A 167 -8.18 -27.95 24.16
CA VAL A 167 -8.30 -27.36 22.80
C VAL A 167 -9.58 -27.80 22.08
N LEU A 168 -10.42 -28.58 22.76
CA LEU A 168 -11.66 -29.13 22.24
C LEU A 168 -12.86 -28.50 22.95
N LYS A 169 -13.93 -28.27 22.18
CA LYS A 169 -15.24 -27.85 22.71
C LYS A 169 -15.66 -28.67 23.91
N ASP A 170 -16.15 -28.04 24.97
CA ASP A 170 -16.56 -28.72 26.21
C ASP A 170 -17.37 -30.01 25.92
N LEU A 171 -17.03 -31.08 26.65
CA LEU A 171 -17.65 -32.40 26.48
C LEU A 171 -19.18 -32.35 26.64
N ALA A 172 -19.68 -31.55 27.58
CA ALA A 172 -21.11 -31.40 27.84
C ALA A 172 -21.87 -30.70 26.70
N LEU A 173 -21.16 -29.96 25.85
CA LEU A 173 -21.72 -29.23 24.70
C LEU A 173 -21.50 -29.97 23.37
N SER A 174 -20.87 -31.14 23.42
CA SER A 174 -20.47 -31.90 22.23
C SER A 174 -21.44 -33.05 21.95
N PRO A 175 -21.93 -33.20 20.72
CA PRO A 175 -22.80 -34.31 20.37
C PRO A 175 -22.01 -35.63 20.33
N PHE A 176 -22.72 -36.76 20.44
CA PHE A 176 -22.12 -38.08 20.40
C PHE A 176 -23.04 -39.12 19.75
N PHE A 177 -22.45 -40.26 19.37
CA PHE A 177 -23.19 -41.45 18.96
C PHE A 177 -22.65 -42.69 19.67
N THR A 178 -23.47 -43.73 19.83
CA THR A 178 -23.11 -44.94 20.58
C THR A 178 -23.06 -46.18 19.68
N PRO A 179 -21.87 -46.66 19.30
CA PRO A 179 -21.67 -47.95 18.66
C PRO A 179 -22.22 -49.13 19.47
N ARG A 180 -22.96 -50.05 18.82
CA ARG A 180 -23.38 -51.32 19.42
C ARG A 180 -22.78 -52.50 18.68
N GLN A 181 -22.45 -53.55 19.44
CA GLN A 181 -21.88 -54.79 18.90
C GLN A 181 -22.75 -55.39 17.77
N GLY A 182 -24.07 -55.32 17.89
CA GLY A 182 -25.04 -55.87 16.93
C GLY A 182 -25.40 -54.97 15.74
N ASP A 183 -24.79 -53.78 15.59
CA ASP A 183 -25.09 -52.92 14.44
C ASP A 183 -24.73 -53.61 13.11
N LYS A 184 -25.38 -53.26 12.01
CA LYS A 184 -25.05 -53.85 10.69
C LYS A 184 -24.02 -52.97 9.98
N THR A 185 -23.12 -53.56 9.20
CA THR A 185 -22.25 -52.79 8.29
C THR A 185 -23.11 -51.88 7.39
N GLY A 186 -22.72 -50.61 7.28
CA GLY A 186 -23.49 -49.56 6.61
C GLY A 186 -24.50 -48.82 7.51
N ALA A 187 -24.63 -49.18 8.79
CA ALA A 187 -25.40 -48.38 9.74
C ALA A 187 -24.85 -46.95 9.83
N LEU A 188 -25.75 -45.96 9.86
CA LEU A 188 -25.41 -44.53 9.93
C LEU A 188 -25.49 -44.03 11.38
N TYR A 189 -24.54 -43.17 11.72
CA TYR A 189 -24.49 -42.42 12.98
C TYR A 189 -24.47 -40.94 12.64
N GLU A 190 -25.52 -40.23 13.05
CA GLU A 190 -25.72 -38.81 12.76
C GLU A 190 -25.58 -38.00 14.04
N VAL A 191 -24.82 -36.90 13.97
CA VAL A 191 -24.69 -35.92 15.05
C VAL A 191 -24.97 -34.51 14.53
N ASP A 192 -25.59 -33.68 15.36
CA ASP A 192 -25.90 -32.29 15.05
C ASP A 192 -24.72 -31.37 15.40
N VAL A 193 -24.15 -30.73 14.38
CA VAL A 193 -23.03 -29.77 14.50
C VAL A 193 -23.46 -28.36 14.07
N THR A 194 -24.77 -28.06 14.08
CA THR A 194 -25.33 -26.77 13.65
C THR A 194 -24.72 -25.61 14.42
N ALA A 195 -24.58 -25.74 15.74
CA ALA A 195 -23.99 -24.69 16.56
C ALA A 195 -22.53 -24.38 16.18
N ASP A 196 -21.77 -25.40 15.76
CA ASP A 196 -20.38 -25.25 15.36
C ASP A 196 -20.30 -24.47 14.04
N LEU A 197 -21.13 -24.82 13.05
CA LEU A 197 -21.18 -24.11 11.76
C LEU A 197 -21.78 -22.70 11.88
N VAL A 198 -22.73 -22.47 12.79
CA VAL A 198 -23.22 -21.11 13.08
C VAL A 198 -22.11 -20.26 13.71
N CYS A 199 -21.28 -20.84 14.58
CA CYS A 199 -20.12 -20.14 15.12
C CYS A 199 -19.12 -19.78 14.01
N MET A 200 -18.85 -20.72 13.08
CA MET A 200 -18.00 -20.49 11.91
C MET A 200 -18.58 -19.43 10.96
N GLN A 201 -19.89 -19.49 10.64
CA GLN A 201 -20.57 -18.52 9.78
C GLN A 201 -20.53 -17.09 10.35
N LYS A 202 -20.55 -16.95 11.69
CA LYS A 202 -20.41 -15.66 12.38
C LYS A 202 -18.96 -15.24 12.60
N GLN A 203 -17.99 -15.99 12.09
CA GLN A 203 -16.56 -15.78 12.31
C GLN A 203 -16.16 -15.73 13.80
N LEU A 204 -16.91 -16.44 14.65
CA LEU A 204 -16.61 -16.58 16.09
C LEU A 204 -15.76 -17.83 16.39
N CYS A 205 -15.66 -18.77 15.45
CA CYS A 205 -14.85 -19.99 15.53
C CYS A 205 -14.17 -20.25 14.19
N ALA A 206 -12.92 -20.71 14.18
CA ALA A 206 -12.28 -21.21 12.97
C ALA A 206 -12.80 -22.62 12.60
N ASN A 207 -12.74 -22.97 11.31
CA ASN A 207 -12.99 -24.34 10.87
C ASN A 207 -11.72 -25.18 11.00
N GLN A 208 -11.55 -25.82 12.16
CA GLN A 208 -10.43 -26.73 12.44
C GLN A 208 -10.83 -28.22 12.41
N GLY A 209 -12.08 -28.52 12.07
CA GLY A 209 -12.62 -29.88 12.06
C GLY A 209 -13.09 -30.38 13.44
N TRP A 210 -13.33 -31.68 13.52
CA TRP A 210 -13.89 -32.35 14.70
C TRP A 210 -13.02 -33.54 15.13
N ALA A 211 -12.75 -33.64 16.42
CA ALA A 211 -12.09 -34.78 17.02
C ALA A 211 -13.13 -35.78 17.55
N LEU A 212 -13.06 -37.02 17.08
CA LEU A 212 -13.83 -38.15 17.55
C LEU A 212 -13.07 -38.89 18.64
N PHE A 213 -13.71 -39.04 19.80
CA PHE A 213 -13.12 -39.71 20.96
C PHE A 213 -14.18 -40.37 21.86
N HIS A 214 -13.75 -41.21 22.80
CA HIS A 214 -14.63 -41.82 23.80
C HIS A 214 -14.20 -41.50 25.24
N SER A 215 -15.15 -41.44 26.18
CA SER A 215 -14.85 -41.07 27.58
C SER A 215 -14.43 -42.26 28.46
N ASP A 216 -14.85 -43.48 28.13
CA ASP A 216 -14.61 -44.69 28.95
C ASP A 216 -13.23 -45.32 28.72
N ALA A 217 -12.41 -45.41 29.77
CA ALA A 217 -11.07 -46.02 29.74
C ALA A 217 -11.08 -47.53 29.46
N GLY A 218 -12.21 -48.23 29.66
CA GLY A 218 -12.36 -49.65 29.33
C GLY A 218 -12.80 -49.91 27.88
N ALA A 219 -13.16 -48.88 27.12
CA ALA A 219 -13.71 -49.07 25.79
C ALA A 219 -12.67 -49.54 24.77
N ASN A 220 -13.12 -50.44 23.89
CA ASN A 220 -12.30 -51.03 22.86
C ASN A 220 -13.17 -51.27 21.62
N ILE A 221 -13.13 -50.30 20.70
CA ILE A 221 -13.90 -50.27 19.46
C ILE A 221 -12.91 -50.10 18.30
N GLN A 222 -12.77 -51.14 17.48
CA GLN A 222 -11.70 -51.20 16.48
C GLN A 222 -12.25 -51.21 15.06
N HIS A 223 -11.67 -50.39 14.17
CA HIS A 223 -11.97 -50.37 12.73
C HIS A 223 -13.47 -50.18 12.41
N PHE A 224 -14.14 -49.34 13.21
CA PHE A 224 -15.59 -49.37 13.29
C PHE A 224 -16.28 -48.47 12.27
N THR A 225 -16.01 -47.16 12.28
CA THR A 225 -16.54 -46.22 11.28
C THR A 225 -15.54 -46.00 10.15
N ALA A 226 -16.04 -45.79 8.93
CA ALA A 226 -15.23 -45.38 7.79
C ALA A 226 -14.66 -43.97 8.00
N ASN A 227 -13.54 -43.68 7.35
CA ASN A 227 -12.97 -42.33 7.25
C ASN A 227 -12.94 -41.85 5.77
N SER A 228 -12.41 -40.66 5.51
CA SER A 228 -12.35 -40.05 4.15
C SER A 228 -11.57 -40.86 3.11
N ASN A 229 -10.73 -41.81 3.52
CA ASN A 229 -9.95 -42.68 2.63
C ASN A 229 -10.56 -44.08 2.43
N TYR A 230 -11.74 -44.34 3.00
CA TYR A 230 -12.41 -45.63 2.81
C TYR A 230 -12.66 -45.92 1.31
N PRO A 231 -12.45 -47.16 0.80
CA PRO A 231 -12.52 -47.44 -0.64
C PRO A 231 -13.88 -47.14 -1.28
N GLU A 232 -14.97 -47.37 -0.56
CA GLU A 232 -16.32 -47.08 -1.02
C GLU A 232 -16.75 -45.68 -0.58
N SER A 233 -16.74 -44.72 -1.51
CA SER A 233 -17.01 -43.29 -1.20
C SER A 233 -18.33 -43.04 -0.48
N ARG A 234 -19.37 -43.83 -0.79
CA ARG A 234 -20.68 -43.77 -0.12
C ARG A 234 -20.66 -43.97 1.40
N PHE A 235 -19.63 -44.63 1.92
CA PHE A 235 -19.48 -44.89 3.36
C PHE A 235 -18.56 -43.89 4.05
N ARG A 236 -17.88 -42.99 3.32
CA ARG A 236 -17.01 -41.97 3.92
C ARG A 236 -17.81 -40.98 4.78
N PRO A 237 -17.19 -40.33 5.79
CA PRO A 237 -17.83 -39.27 6.57
C PRO A 237 -18.44 -38.19 5.68
N LYS A 238 -19.59 -37.69 6.10
CA LYS A 238 -20.39 -36.74 5.31
C LYS A 238 -20.92 -35.62 6.18
N LEU A 239 -20.70 -34.37 5.78
CA LEU A 239 -21.32 -33.20 6.39
C LEU A 239 -22.46 -32.69 5.49
N VAL A 240 -23.67 -32.59 6.02
CA VAL A 240 -24.85 -32.08 5.31
C VAL A 240 -25.27 -30.76 5.95
N VAL A 241 -25.35 -29.68 5.18
CA VAL A 241 -25.67 -28.34 5.67
C VAL A 241 -26.89 -27.80 4.92
N THR A 242 -27.89 -27.33 5.65
CA THR A 242 -29.05 -26.63 5.09
C THR A 242 -28.96 -25.14 5.41
N TYR A 243 -29.02 -24.31 4.37
CA TYR A 243 -29.03 -22.87 4.44
C TYR A 243 -30.44 -22.34 4.14
N GLY A 244 -30.91 -21.38 4.95
CA GLY A 244 -32.19 -20.71 4.77
C GLY A 244 -32.18 -19.71 3.61
N ALA A 245 -33.38 -19.23 3.24
CA ALA A 245 -33.55 -18.21 2.20
C ALA A 245 -32.81 -16.90 2.55
N PHE A 246 -32.12 -16.34 1.56
CA PHE A 246 -31.56 -14.99 1.64
C PHE A 246 -32.72 -13.99 1.58
N ALA A 247 -32.90 -13.16 2.61
CA ALA A 247 -33.85 -12.07 2.62
C ALA A 247 -33.06 -10.77 2.70
N ASP A 248 -33.15 -9.96 1.65
CA ASP A 248 -32.57 -8.62 1.65
C ASP A 248 -33.52 -7.66 2.37
N GLU A 249 -33.02 -7.00 3.41
CA GLU A 249 -33.72 -5.95 4.16
C GLU A 249 -33.08 -4.57 3.97
N LEU A 250 -32.03 -4.48 3.15
CA LEU A 250 -31.29 -3.26 2.91
C LEU A 250 -31.88 -2.50 1.73
N GLU A 251 -31.79 -1.17 1.79
CA GLU A 251 -32.21 -0.33 0.67
C GLU A 251 -31.10 -0.23 -0.38
N PRO A 252 -31.47 -0.05 -1.66
CA PRO A 252 -30.48 0.27 -2.69
C PRO A 252 -29.79 1.58 -2.36
N LEU A 253 -28.47 1.48 -2.19
CA LEU A 253 -27.59 2.61 -2.00
C LEU A 253 -27.11 3.11 -3.36
N VAL A 254 -27.33 4.39 -3.61
CA VAL A 254 -26.71 5.10 -4.74
C VAL A 254 -25.24 5.30 -4.39
N ILE A 255 -24.37 4.60 -5.12
CA ILE A 255 -22.92 4.63 -4.91
C ILE A 255 -22.20 5.55 -5.90
N GLU A 256 -22.84 5.88 -7.03
CA GLU A 256 -22.38 6.94 -7.95
C GLU A 256 -23.59 7.69 -8.52
N SER A 257 -23.38 8.95 -8.91
CA SER A 257 -24.40 9.72 -9.64
C SER A 257 -23.80 10.79 -10.54
N PHE A 258 -24.58 11.21 -11.53
CA PHE A 258 -24.28 12.36 -12.37
C PHE A 258 -25.59 13.08 -12.71
N PRO A 259 -25.62 14.43 -12.75
CA PRO A 259 -24.60 15.36 -12.28
C PRO A 259 -24.66 15.55 -10.75
N TYR A 260 -23.52 15.84 -10.12
CA TYR A 260 -23.41 16.09 -8.69
C TYR A 260 -22.68 17.40 -8.40
N ASN A 261 -23.45 18.49 -8.36
CA ASN A 261 -22.98 19.86 -8.13
C ASN A 261 -22.09 20.43 -9.27
N ASP A 262 -22.30 19.95 -10.50
CA ASP A 262 -21.53 20.29 -11.69
C ASP A 262 -22.10 21.49 -12.48
N THR A 263 -21.23 22.22 -13.19
CA THR A 263 -21.62 23.04 -14.34
C THR A 263 -21.43 22.20 -15.60
N VAL A 264 -22.52 21.85 -16.27
CA VAL A 264 -22.50 20.97 -17.44
C VAL A 264 -22.66 21.82 -18.70
N SER A 265 -21.71 21.76 -19.63
CA SER A 265 -21.82 22.40 -20.94
C SER A 265 -22.51 21.44 -21.91
N GLY A 266 -23.53 21.91 -22.60
CA GLY A 266 -24.27 21.10 -23.56
C GLY A 266 -25.02 21.98 -24.55
N SER A 267 -24.72 21.83 -25.85
CA SER A 267 -25.32 22.63 -26.93
C SER A 267 -26.82 22.39 -27.13
N ASP A 268 -27.37 21.34 -26.52
CA ASP A 268 -28.66 20.75 -26.90
C ASP A 268 -29.76 20.94 -25.84
N ASN A 269 -29.50 21.67 -24.74
CA ASN A 269 -30.44 21.87 -23.62
C ASN A 269 -31.00 20.56 -23.01
N ILE A 270 -30.20 19.50 -23.04
CA ILE A 270 -30.52 18.20 -22.44
C ILE A 270 -29.34 17.76 -21.58
N ILE A 271 -29.61 17.32 -20.36
CA ILE A 271 -28.60 16.75 -19.47
C ILE A 271 -28.89 15.28 -19.19
N GLU A 272 -27.86 14.46 -19.12
CA GLU A 272 -28.00 13.09 -18.62
C GLU A 272 -28.01 13.11 -17.09
N LEU A 273 -29.00 12.45 -16.51
CA LEU A 273 -29.05 12.09 -15.10
C LEU A 273 -28.70 10.61 -15.02
N SER A 274 -27.73 10.22 -14.20
CA SER A 274 -27.42 8.82 -13.94
C SER A 274 -27.24 8.51 -12.46
N LEU A 275 -27.53 7.26 -12.09
CA LEU A 275 -27.29 6.68 -10.78
C LEU A 275 -26.71 5.28 -10.96
N LEU A 276 -25.72 4.93 -10.13
CA LEU A 276 -25.28 3.56 -9.94
C LEU A 276 -25.75 3.08 -8.57
N THR A 277 -26.43 1.94 -8.51
CA THR A 277 -26.82 1.30 -7.26
C THR A 277 -25.92 0.11 -6.94
N ASN A 278 -25.68 -0.12 -5.64
CA ASN A 278 -24.92 -1.27 -5.14
C ASN A 278 -25.62 -2.63 -5.36
N GLU A 279 -26.90 -2.60 -5.75
CA GLU A 279 -27.73 -3.76 -6.03
C GLU A 279 -28.75 -3.47 -7.13
N SER A 280 -29.37 -4.52 -7.66
CA SER A 280 -30.37 -4.40 -8.74
C SER A 280 -31.61 -3.68 -8.22
N ALA A 281 -31.91 -2.51 -8.80
CA ALA A 281 -32.98 -1.65 -8.38
C ALA A 281 -33.77 -1.10 -9.57
N ARG A 282 -34.85 -0.37 -9.26
CA ARG A 282 -35.52 0.55 -10.17
C ARG A 282 -35.39 1.93 -9.58
N CYS A 283 -34.82 2.88 -10.32
CA CYS A 283 -34.70 4.25 -9.84
C CYS A 283 -35.69 5.19 -10.53
N LYS A 284 -36.25 6.11 -9.75
CA LYS A 284 -37.15 7.16 -10.17
C LYS A 284 -36.69 8.50 -9.65
N TYR A 285 -37.12 9.58 -10.29
CA TYR A 285 -36.77 10.93 -9.89
C TYR A 285 -37.92 11.92 -10.09
N ASP A 286 -37.91 13.01 -9.32
CA ASP A 286 -38.87 14.10 -9.42
C ASP A 286 -38.29 15.41 -8.85
N THR A 287 -39.06 16.51 -8.88
CA THR A 287 -38.65 17.84 -8.40
C THR A 287 -38.89 18.06 -6.90
N SER A 288 -39.35 17.04 -6.16
CA SER A 288 -39.69 17.17 -4.74
C SER A 288 -39.05 16.06 -3.88
N PRO A 289 -38.37 16.40 -2.77
CA PRO A 289 -37.68 15.43 -1.93
C PRO A 289 -38.64 14.55 -1.11
N VAL A 290 -39.85 15.03 -0.87
CA VAL A 290 -40.83 14.36 0.02
C VAL A 290 -41.73 13.36 -0.71
N MET A 291 -41.57 13.21 -2.03
CA MET A 291 -42.38 12.25 -2.78
C MET A 291 -41.98 10.81 -2.42
N SER A 292 -42.99 9.94 -2.26
CA SER A 292 -42.75 8.50 -2.19
C SER A 292 -42.29 8.01 -3.57
N PHE A 293 -41.55 6.91 -3.60
CA PHE A 293 -41.09 6.31 -4.86
C PHE A 293 -42.24 6.02 -5.83
N ASP A 294 -43.42 5.60 -5.34
CA ASP A 294 -44.59 5.37 -6.21
C ASP A 294 -45.17 6.66 -6.79
N ALA A 295 -45.00 7.80 -6.10
CA ALA A 295 -45.50 9.09 -6.54
C ALA A 295 -44.54 9.84 -7.48
N MET A 296 -43.26 9.44 -7.55
CA MET A 296 -42.28 10.03 -8.47
C MET A 296 -42.66 9.74 -9.93
N ARG A 297 -42.68 10.79 -10.76
CA ARG A 297 -43.22 10.76 -12.13
C ARG A 297 -42.24 10.25 -13.17
N TYR A 298 -40.95 10.52 -12.99
CA TYR A 298 -39.93 10.19 -13.98
C TYR A 298 -39.14 8.96 -13.54
N GLN A 299 -38.76 8.11 -14.49
CA GLN A 299 -38.05 6.87 -14.25
C GLN A 299 -36.72 6.91 -14.98
N LEU A 300 -35.66 6.44 -14.33
CA LEU A 300 -34.39 6.20 -14.98
C LEU A 300 -34.44 4.83 -15.67
N ALA A 301 -33.97 4.78 -16.91
CA ALA A 301 -33.86 3.55 -17.67
C ALA A 301 -32.64 2.76 -17.20
N SER A 302 -32.77 1.45 -17.13
CA SER A 302 -31.68 0.54 -16.77
C SER A 302 -31.82 -0.75 -17.56
N GLN A 303 -30.69 -1.32 -18.00
CA GLN A 303 -30.64 -2.61 -18.68
C GLN A 303 -30.16 -3.75 -17.77
N ASP A 304 -29.32 -3.42 -16.79
CA ASP A 304 -28.67 -4.36 -15.87
C ASP A 304 -29.25 -4.31 -14.44
N GLY A 305 -30.14 -3.33 -14.16
CA GLY A 305 -30.69 -3.06 -12.83
C GLY A 305 -29.75 -2.26 -11.93
N LEU A 306 -28.49 -2.06 -12.32
CA LEU A 306 -27.45 -1.41 -11.51
C LEU A 306 -27.18 0.02 -11.98
N SER A 307 -27.03 0.21 -13.29
CA SER A 307 -26.82 1.51 -13.91
C SER A 307 -28.14 2.06 -14.43
N HIS A 308 -28.49 3.25 -13.96
CA HIS A 308 -29.74 3.93 -14.27
C HIS A 308 -29.44 5.26 -14.94
N SER A 309 -30.05 5.56 -16.08
CA SER A 309 -29.92 6.88 -16.70
C SER A 309 -31.21 7.42 -17.32
N ALA A 310 -31.32 8.74 -17.40
CA ALA A 310 -32.40 9.44 -18.07
C ALA A 310 -31.93 10.79 -18.60
N SER A 311 -32.52 11.23 -19.71
CA SER A 311 -32.29 12.58 -20.23
C SER A 311 -33.29 13.56 -19.63
N TRP A 312 -32.81 14.66 -19.04
CA TRP A 312 -33.63 15.73 -18.50
C TRP A 312 -33.52 17.00 -19.37
N PRO A 313 -34.66 17.53 -19.88
CA PRO A 313 -34.64 18.77 -20.62
C PRO A 313 -34.46 19.96 -19.67
N VAL A 314 -33.55 20.86 -20.00
CA VAL A 314 -33.38 22.14 -19.31
C VAL A 314 -33.99 23.28 -20.12
N ALA A 315 -34.56 24.27 -19.43
CA ALA A 315 -35.35 25.33 -20.04
C ALA A 315 -34.57 26.64 -20.28
N ALA A 316 -33.44 26.85 -19.58
CA ALA A 316 -32.57 28.02 -19.74
C ALA A 316 -31.16 27.76 -19.18
N ALA A 317 -30.13 28.31 -19.83
CA ALA A 317 -28.77 28.44 -19.30
C ALA A 317 -28.75 29.25 -17.98
N ASP A 318 -27.72 29.07 -17.17
CA ASP A 318 -27.51 29.74 -15.87
C ASP A 318 -28.61 29.55 -14.82
N THR A 319 -29.52 28.59 -15.03
CA THR A 319 -30.52 28.19 -14.02
C THR A 319 -30.00 27.00 -13.23
N ARG A 320 -29.97 27.12 -11.90
CA ARG A 320 -29.67 25.99 -11.01
C ARG A 320 -30.87 25.05 -10.94
N TYR A 321 -30.67 23.81 -11.36
CA TYR A 321 -31.67 22.75 -11.27
C TYR A 321 -31.42 21.87 -10.04
N GLN A 322 -32.51 21.43 -9.41
CA GLN A 322 -32.47 20.49 -8.30
C GLN A 322 -33.55 19.42 -8.49
N LEU A 323 -33.13 18.15 -8.58
CA LEU A 323 -34.00 16.98 -8.74
C LEU A 323 -33.66 15.95 -7.68
N TYR A 324 -34.62 15.07 -7.39
CA TYR A 324 -34.54 14.12 -6.29
C TYR A 324 -34.80 12.71 -6.79
N GLY A 325 -33.81 11.82 -6.66
CA GLY A 325 -33.87 10.41 -7.06
C GLY A 325 -34.11 9.46 -5.88
N LYS A 326 -34.90 8.41 -6.08
CA LYS A 326 -35.02 7.27 -5.15
C LYS A 326 -34.98 5.97 -5.92
N CYS A 327 -34.44 4.93 -5.30
CA CYS A 327 -34.34 3.60 -5.86
C CYS A 327 -35.11 2.59 -5.01
N ARG A 328 -35.60 1.52 -5.64
CA ARG A 328 -36.28 0.41 -4.96
C ARG A 328 -35.82 -0.92 -5.56
N ASP A 329 -35.42 -1.85 -4.72
CA ASP A 329 -34.99 -3.20 -5.12
C ASP A 329 -36.19 -4.08 -5.52
N GLU A 330 -35.90 -5.34 -5.82
CA GLU A 330 -36.92 -6.35 -6.12
C GLU A 330 -37.67 -6.85 -4.87
N TRP A 331 -37.13 -6.65 -3.67
CA TRP A 331 -37.72 -7.03 -2.38
C TRP A 331 -38.61 -5.95 -1.76
N GLY A 332 -38.66 -4.76 -2.36
CA GLY A 332 -39.49 -3.63 -1.95
C GLY A 332 -38.79 -2.61 -1.05
N ASN A 333 -37.52 -2.81 -0.68
CA ASN A 333 -36.73 -1.86 0.08
C ASN A 333 -36.50 -0.61 -0.78
N THR A 334 -36.91 0.54 -0.26
CA THR A 334 -36.87 1.82 -1.00
C THR A 334 -35.93 2.78 -0.27
N THR A 335 -35.09 3.50 -1.03
CA THR A 335 -34.19 4.52 -0.51
C THR A 335 -34.95 5.52 0.39
N ARG A 336 -34.54 5.59 1.65
CA ARG A 336 -35.12 6.44 2.71
C ARG A 336 -34.83 7.91 2.46
N THR A 337 -33.58 8.23 2.12
CA THR A 337 -33.12 9.58 1.80
C THR A 337 -32.99 9.73 0.28
N PRO A 338 -33.74 10.65 -0.37
CA PRO A 338 -33.58 10.83 -1.81
C PRO A 338 -32.18 11.34 -2.15
N HIS A 339 -31.60 10.78 -3.21
CA HIS A 339 -30.43 11.35 -3.87
C HIS A 339 -30.78 12.72 -4.48
N VAL A 340 -29.85 13.68 -4.46
CA VAL A 340 -30.09 15.03 -4.97
C VAL A 340 -29.19 15.30 -6.17
N PHE A 341 -29.78 15.42 -7.36
CA PHE A 341 -29.09 15.96 -8.53
C PHE A 341 -29.09 17.48 -8.43
N THR A 342 -27.92 18.12 -8.51
CA THR A 342 -27.78 19.59 -8.55
C THR A 342 -26.82 19.97 -9.67
N PHE A 343 -27.21 20.89 -10.56
CA PHE A 343 -26.38 21.30 -11.70
C PHE A 343 -26.79 22.65 -12.31
N MET A 344 -25.91 23.24 -13.13
CA MET A 344 -26.14 24.44 -13.96
C MET A 344 -25.72 24.19 -15.41
N LEU A 345 -26.35 24.85 -16.40
CA LEU A 345 -26.00 24.76 -17.83
C LEU A 345 -25.26 26.02 -18.29
N SER A 346 -24.11 25.89 -18.98
CA SER A 346 -23.31 27.00 -19.54
C SER A 346 -23.22 26.92 -21.08
N ASP A 347 -23.33 28.09 -21.76
CA ASP A 347 -23.46 28.22 -23.22
C ASP A 347 -22.14 28.38 -24.01
N ASP A 348 -20.95 28.37 -23.39
CA ASP A 348 -19.71 28.74 -24.09
C ASP A 348 -18.92 27.56 -24.69
N ALA A 349 -18.96 27.47 -26.03
CA ALA A 349 -18.03 26.72 -26.87
C ALA A 349 -16.83 27.59 -27.26
N GLY A 350 -15.67 27.31 -26.66
CA GLY A 350 -14.37 27.76 -27.18
C GLY A 350 -13.62 28.76 -26.30
N GLY A 351 -12.57 28.25 -25.64
CA GLY A 351 -11.50 29.03 -25.04
C GLY A 351 -11.37 28.84 -23.53
N ILE A 352 -10.80 27.71 -23.10
CA ILE A 352 -10.28 27.63 -21.74
C ILE A 352 -8.78 27.92 -21.80
N LYS A 353 -8.45 29.18 -21.52
CA LYS A 353 -7.30 29.46 -20.67
C LYS A 353 -7.87 29.54 -19.26
N GLU A 354 -7.57 28.55 -18.42
CA GLU A 354 -7.46 28.79 -17.00
C GLU A 354 -5.98 28.63 -16.63
N PRO A 355 -5.27 29.74 -16.39
CA PRO A 355 -4.09 29.75 -15.57
C PRO A 355 -4.44 30.33 -14.17
N PRO A 356 -3.49 30.26 -13.24
CA PRO A 356 -3.35 29.30 -12.15
C PRO A 356 -4.25 29.59 -10.93
N GLY A 357 -4.70 28.53 -10.25
CA GLY A 357 -5.55 28.59 -9.04
C GLY A 357 -6.25 27.25 -8.75
N ALA A 358 -5.62 26.14 -9.16
CA ALA A 358 -6.30 24.86 -9.27
C ALA A 358 -6.50 24.23 -7.89
N GLY A 359 -7.76 24.05 -7.51
CA GLY A 359 -8.16 23.14 -6.45
C GLY A 359 -7.79 21.68 -6.78
N ASP A 360 -8.54 20.73 -6.21
CA ASP A 360 -8.42 19.32 -6.57
C ASP A 360 -8.69 19.13 -8.07
N LEU A 361 -7.67 18.70 -8.84
CA LEU A 361 -7.79 18.40 -10.27
C LEU A 361 -8.63 17.15 -10.53
N LEU A 362 -8.82 16.29 -9.51
CA LEU A 362 -9.64 15.08 -9.58
C LEU A 362 -10.63 15.08 -8.40
N PRO A 363 -11.60 16.02 -8.37
CA PRO A 363 -12.50 16.19 -7.25
C PRO A 363 -13.37 14.94 -7.04
N GLY A 364 -13.56 14.56 -5.77
CA GLY A 364 -14.37 13.38 -5.39
C GLY A 364 -13.64 12.04 -5.47
N LEU A 365 -12.40 12.00 -5.97
CA LEU A 365 -11.58 10.79 -5.93
C LEU A 365 -11.19 10.44 -4.49
N ASN A 366 -11.61 9.27 -4.02
CA ASN A 366 -11.17 8.72 -2.75
C ASN A 366 -9.70 8.27 -2.86
N PRO A 367 -8.77 8.79 -2.04
CA PRO A 367 -7.37 8.36 -2.06
C PRO A 367 -7.19 6.85 -1.93
N ALA A 368 -8.04 6.17 -1.16
CA ALA A 368 -7.97 4.71 -0.96
C ALA A 368 -8.23 3.89 -2.24
N GLU A 369 -8.81 4.50 -3.29
CA GLU A 369 -9.02 3.85 -4.60
C GLU A 369 -7.82 4.02 -5.55
N VAL A 370 -6.90 4.94 -5.23
CA VAL A 370 -5.71 5.21 -6.03
C VAL A 370 -4.67 4.15 -5.73
N TRP A 371 -4.38 3.31 -6.72
CA TRP A 371 -3.36 2.30 -6.60
C TRP A 371 -1.95 2.89 -6.75
N LYS A 372 -1.78 3.86 -7.65
CA LYS A 372 -0.52 4.60 -7.83
C LYS A 372 -0.70 5.87 -8.65
N THR A 373 0.25 6.79 -8.49
CA THR A 373 0.45 7.96 -9.36
C THR A 373 1.70 7.76 -10.22
N LEU A 374 1.55 7.97 -11.53
CA LEU A 374 2.64 7.91 -12.51
C LEU A 374 2.83 9.28 -13.15
N TYR A 375 4.07 9.58 -13.53
CA TYR A 375 4.44 10.80 -14.24
C TYR A 375 4.99 10.45 -15.62
N THR A 376 4.69 11.29 -16.60
CA THR A 376 5.23 11.21 -17.96
C THR A 376 5.36 12.62 -18.54
N THR A 377 5.89 12.71 -19.76
CA THR A 377 6.07 13.96 -20.48
C THR A 377 5.26 13.95 -21.77
N THR A 378 4.87 15.13 -22.24
CA THR A 378 4.09 15.29 -23.48
C THR A 378 4.72 14.55 -24.66
N GLY A 379 3.92 13.72 -25.34
CA GLY A 379 4.30 12.97 -26.54
C GLY A 379 5.11 11.71 -26.27
N GLN A 380 5.43 11.36 -25.02
CA GLN A 380 6.13 10.12 -24.68
C GLN A 380 5.19 8.95 -24.42
N ASP A 381 5.58 7.77 -24.93
CA ASP A 381 4.93 6.51 -24.62
C ASP A 381 5.35 6.05 -23.22
N LEU A 382 4.37 5.94 -22.32
CA LEU A 382 4.51 5.35 -21.00
C LEU A 382 3.85 3.97 -21.00
N THR A 383 4.65 2.92 -20.77
CA THR A 383 4.09 1.58 -20.53
C THR A 383 3.59 1.50 -19.09
N ILE A 384 2.29 1.23 -18.92
CA ILE A 384 1.64 1.14 -17.61
C ILE A 384 1.30 -0.31 -17.33
N THR A 385 1.90 -0.87 -16.28
CA THR A 385 1.42 -2.11 -15.66
C THR A 385 0.13 -1.83 -14.91
N LEU A 386 -0.95 -2.50 -15.27
CA LEU A 386 -2.33 -2.33 -14.79
C LEU A 386 -2.65 -3.18 -13.54
N GLY A 387 -1.75 -4.07 -13.14
CA GLY A 387 -1.93 -4.97 -12.00
C GLY A 387 -1.18 -6.28 -12.21
N ASP A 388 -1.47 -7.29 -11.41
CA ASP A 388 -0.83 -8.62 -11.52
C ASP A 388 -1.20 -9.36 -12.81
N LEU A 389 -0.25 -10.09 -13.39
CA LEU A 389 -0.53 -10.82 -14.63
C LEU A 389 -1.42 -12.05 -14.39
N MET A 390 -1.26 -12.76 -13.25
CA MET A 390 -1.92 -14.03 -12.96
C MET A 390 -2.36 -14.16 -11.51
N ILE A 391 -3.39 -14.99 -11.26
CA ILE A 391 -3.63 -15.57 -9.92
C ILE A 391 -2.64 -16.74 -9.72
N GLY A 392 -2.12 -16.90 -8.50
CA GLY A 392 -1.44 -18.13 -8.05
C GLY A 392 -2.27 -19.39 -8.35
N GLY A 393 -2.03 -20.00 -9.52
CA GLY A 393 -2.92 -20.98 -10.14
C GLY A 393 -2.89 -20.99 -11.68
N GLY A 394 -2.31 -19.95 -12.32
CA GLY A 394 -1.96 -19.96 -13.76
C GLY A 394 -3.00 -19.37 -14.71
N ASN A 395 -4.06 -18.73 -14.21
CA ASN A 395 -5.03 -18.00 -15.03
C ASN A 395 -4.68 -16.50 -15.07
N ASN A 396 -4.68 -15.90 -16.27
CA ASN A 396 -4.42 -14.47 -16.45
C ASN A 396 -5.66 -13.63 -16.10
N TYR A 397 -5.43 -12.44 -15.55
CA TYR A 397 -6.47 -11.42 -15.45
C TYR A 397 -6.76 -10.81 -16.83
N ALA A 398 -8.04 -10.55 -17.10
CA ALA A 398 -8.48 -9.77 -18.25
C ALA A 398 -8.69 -8.31 -17.81
N TYR A 399 -7.88 -7.41 -18.35
CA TYR A 399 -7.88 -5.98 -18.03
C TYR A 399 -8.69 -5.17 -19.05
N GLN A 400 -9.34 -4.12 -18.55
CA GLN A 400 -9.98 -3.06 -19.32
C GLN A 400 -9.63 -1.73 -18.65
N VAL A 401 -9.41 -0.69 -19.47
CA VAL A 401 -9.08 0.64 -18.97
C VAL A 401 -10.03 1.66 -19.58
N ALA A 402 -10.54 2.55 -18.74
CA ALA A 402 -11.24 3.77 -19.13
C ALA A 402 -10.46 5.00 -18.63
N GLY A 403 -10.74 6.17 -19.20
CA GLY A 403 -10.11 7.44 -18.81
C GLY A 403 -9.29 8.07 -19.94
N HIS A 404 -8.50 7.26 -20.68
CA HIS A 404 -7.73 7.76 -21.83
C HIS A 404 -7.69 6.77 -23.00
N ALA A 405 -7.84 7.28 -24.23
CA ALA A 405 -8.00 6.47 -25.42
C ALA A 405 -6.75 5.65 -25.79
N SER A 406 -5.54 6.20 -25.61
CA SER A 406 -4.30 5.50 -25.96
C SER A 406 -4.09 4.24 -25.12
N CYS A 407 -4.27 4.33 -23.80
CA CYS A 407 -4.18 3.18 -22.90
C CYS A 407 -5.33 2.20 -23.13
N ALA A 408 -6.57 2.68 -23.27
CA ALA A 408 -7.74 1.83 -23.51
C ALA A 408 -7.63 0.98 -24.80
N ALA A 409 -7.07 1.56 -25.86
CA ALA A 409 -6.91 0.89 -27.16
C ALA A 409 -5.70 -0.05 -27.23
N SER A 410 -4.76 0.04 -26.29
CA SER A 410 -3.47 -0.68 -26.32
C SER A 410 -3.32 -1.74 -25.23
N VAL A 411 -4.40 -2.09 -24.52
CA VAL A 411 -4.36 -3.11 -23.46
C VAL A 411 -3.95 -4.47 -24.04
N VAL A 412 -2.82 -5.00 -23.54
CA VAL A 412 -2.31 -6.33 -23.85
C VAL A 412 -1.84 -6.98 -22.55
N GLY A 413 -2.51 -8.08 -22.16
CA GLY A 413 -2.24 -8.72 -20.86
C GLY A 413 -2.57 -7.77 -19.71
N ASN A 414 -1.60 -7.53 -18.83
CA ASN A 414 -1.68 -6.58 -17.71
C ASN A 414 -0.99 -5.24 -18.01
N GLN A 415 -0.80 -4.88 -19.27
CA GLN A 415 -0.12 -3.65 -19.67
C GLN A 415 -0.94 -2.85 -20.67
N CYS A 416 -0.75 -1.54 -20.69
CA CYS A 416 -1.18 -0.66 -21.78
C CYS A 416 -0.08 0.37 -22.08
N THR A 417 -0.19 1.05 -23.22
CA THR A 417 0.63 2.22 -23.57
C THR A 417 -0.20 3.49 -23.42
N PHE A 418 0.22 4.37 -22.52
CA PHE A 418 -0.34 5.71 -22.36
C PHE A 418 0.54 6.73 -23.08
N ASN A 419 -0.08 7.67 -23.77
CA ASN A 419 0.59 8.81 -24.42
C ASN A 419 -0.41 9.97 -24.47
N ASN A 420 0.03 11.17 -24.11
CA ASN A 420 -0.74 12.41 -24.21
C ASN A 420 0.17 13.51 -24.78
N ASP A 421 -0.34 14.32 -25.70
CA ASP A 421 0.38 15.43 -26.33
C ASP A 421 0.31 16.75 -25.53
N ARG A 422 -0.41 16.76 -24.41
CA ARG A 422 -0.62 17.94 -23.57
C ARG A 422 -0.34 17.66 -22.11
N ALA A 423 0.10 18.69 -21.39
CA ALA A 423 0.22 18.61 -19.95
C ALA A 423 -1.16 18.48 -19.31
N SER A 424 -1.32 17.53 -18.39
CA SER A 424 -2.61 17.16 -17.80
C SER A 424 -2.41 16.30 -16.54
N THR A 425 -3.44 16.22 -15.71
CA THR A 425 -3.60 15.14 -14.73
C THR A 425 -4.84 14.35 -15.12
N GLU A 426 -4.69 13.04 -15.33
CA GLU A 426 -5.77 12.17 -15.81
C GLU A 426 -5.96 10.95 -14.91
N LEU A 427 -7.21 10.52 -14.79
CA LEU A 427 -7.59 9.36 -14.00
C LEU A 427 -7.89 8.18 -14.91
N LEU A 428 -7.08 7.13 -14.81
CA LEU A 428 -7.36 5.85 -15.44
C LEU A 428 -8.16 4.98 -14.47
N THR A 429 -9.31 4.49 -14.91
CA THR A 429 -10.07 3.46 -14.19
C THR A 429 -9.72 2.11 -14.78
N VAL A 430 -9.06 1.27 -13.98
CA VAL A 430 -8.66 -0.08 -14.37
C VAL A 430 -9.68 -1.04 -13.80
N SER A 431 -10.32 -1.81 -14.67
CA SER A 431 -11.24 -2.88 -14.31
C SER A 431 -10.62 -4.21 -14.75
N TYR A 432 -10.59 -5.19 -13.87
CA TYR A 432 -10.00 -6.49 -14.18
C TYR A 432 -10.83 -7.63 -13.65
N SER A 433 -10.77 -8.76 -14.36
CA SER A 433 -11.56 -9.94 -14.03
C SER A 433 -10.86 -11.25 -14.33
N VAL A 434 -11.19 -12.27 -13.56
CA VAL A 434 -10.66 -13.63 -13.72
C VAL A 434 -11.63 -14.62 -13.10
N ALA A 435 -11.95 -15.69 -13.83
CA ALA A 435 -12.79 -16.80 -13.34
C ALA A 435 -14.09 -16.39 -12.58
N GLY A 436 -14.71 -15.26 -12.92
CA GLY A 436 -15.93 -14.74 -12.28
C GLY A 436 -15.72 -13.66 -11.21
N THR A 437 -14.51 -13.46 -10.71
CA THR A 437 -14.16 -12.35 -9.82
C THR A 437 -13.90 -11.08 -10.64
N LYS A 438 -14.46 -9.96 -10.21
CA LYS A 438 -14.24 -8.63 -10.79
C LYS A 438 -13.75 -7.69 -9.71
N ALA A 439 -12.79 -6.84 -10.05
CA ALA A 439 -12.31 -5.77 -9.21
C ALA A 439 -11.90 -4.57 -10.07
N SER A 440 -11.71 -3.43 -9.42
CA SER A 440 -11.21 -2.22 -10.07
C SER A 440 -10.35 -1.42 -9.11
N HIS A 441 -9.48 -0.59 -9.68
CA HIS A 441 -8.73 0.44 -8.96
C HIS A 441 -8.48 1.63 -9.90
N LYS A 442 -7.91 2.71 -9.37
CA LYS A 442 -7.56 3.90 -10.13
C LYS A 442 -6.05 4.09 -10.25
N ILE A 443 -5.60 4.62 -11.38
CA ILE A 443 -4.22 5.09 -11.58
C ILE A 443 -4.29 6.56 -11.98
N VAL A 444 -3.57 7.42 -11.28
CA VAL A 444 -3.41 8.82 -11.68
C VAL A 444 -2.20 8.91 -12.60
N VAL A 445 -2.34 9.55 -13.76
CA VAL A 445 -1.24 9.81 -14.69
C VAL A 445 -1.10 11.31 -14.87
N VAL A 446 0.08 11.83 -14.55
CA VAL A 446 0.42 13.25 -14.68
C VAL A 446 1.35 13.40 -15.88
N THR A 447 0.88 14.14 -16.89
CA THR A 447 1.69 14.53 -18.04
C THR A 447 2.21 15.94 -17.79
N VAL A 448 3.53 16.11 -17.75
CA VAL A 448 4.18 17.43 -17.70
C VAL A 448 4.76 17.78 -19.06
N GLU A 449 5.11 19.05 -19.25
CA GLU A 449 5.79 19.48 -20.47
C GLU A 449 7.13 18.76 -20.67
N GLY A 450 7.27 18.14 -21.85
CA GLY A 450 8.50 17.53 -22.31
C GLY A 450 9.51 18.54 -22.83
N ASN A 451 10.78 18.20 -22.76
CA ASN A 451 11.87 19.03 -23.29
C ASN A 451 12.13 18.74 -24.79
N GLY A 452 11.56 17.65 -25.34
CA GLY A 452 11.75 17.22 -26.72
C GLY A 452 13.07 16.47 -26.96
N ASP A 453 13.38 16.18 -28.22
CA ASP A 453 14.65 15.57 -28.62
C ASP A 453 15.78 16.60 -28.47
N SER A 454 16.59 16.44 -27.44
CA SER A 454 17.79 17.27 -27.26
C SER A 454 18.98 16.68 -28.02
N ALA A 455 19.98 17.51 -28.36
CA ALA A 455 21.24 17.06 -28.95
C ALA A 455 22.19 16.43 -27.92
N ALA A 456 21.63 15.84 -26.85
CA ALA A 456 22.38 15.26 -25.74
C ALA A 456 23.40 14.22 -26.24
N VAL A 457 24.59 14.31 -25.65
CA VAL A 457 25.64 13.32 -25.78
C VAL A 457 25.52 12.35 -24.60
N TYR A 458 25.28 11.09 -24.92
CA TYR A 458 25.22 9.99 -23.95
C TYR A 458 26.63 9.54 -23.56
N ASN A 459 27.35 10.37 -22.82
CA ASN A 459 28.73 10.09 -22.43
C ASN A 459 28.81 9.02 -21.32
N THR A 460 29.25 7.83 -21.70
CA THR A 460 29.47 6.68 -20.81
C THR A 460 30.95 6.35 -20.56
N SER A 461 31.86 7.18 -21.08
CA SER A 461 33.31 7.03 -20.87
C SER A 461 33.71 7.36 -19.42
N ARG A 462 34.95 7.06 -19.04
CA ARG A 462 35.56 7.46 -17.75
C ARG A 462 36.57 8.60 -17.92
N ASP A 463 36.45 9.38 -18.98
CA ASP A 463 37.32 10.53 -19.26
C ASP A 463 36.77 11.77 -18.56
N TYR A 464 37.59 12.57 -17.87
CA TYR A 464 37.10 13.78 -17.19
C TYR A 464 36.30 14.71 -18.14
N ILE A 465 35.10 15.13 -17.72
CA ILE A 465 34.27 16.11 -18.43
C ILE A 465 34.63 17.48 -17.86
N GLU A 466 35.41 18.25 -18.62
CA GLU A 466 35.74 19.63 -18.26
C GLU A 466 34.49 20.51 -18.40
N PRO A 467 34.14 21.33 -17.38
CA PRO A 467 33.03 22.25 -17.49
C PRO A 467 33.34 23.36 -18.50
N ASP A 468 32.59 23.44 -19.60
CA ASP A 468 32.60 24.59 -20.51
C ASP A 468 31.24 25.29 -20.47
N TYR A 469 31.02 26.05 -19.38
CA TYR A 469 29.80 26.82 -19.18
C TYR A 469 29.97 28.32 -19.45
N GLY A 470 31.09 28.71 -20.07
CA GLY A 470 31.50 30.11 -20.27
C GLY A 470 32.26 30.70 -19.07
N THR A 471 32.76 31.93 -19.25
CA THR A 471 33.70 32.57 -18.29
C THR A 471 33.03 33.40 -17.19
N ALA A 472 31.70 33.44 -17.16
CA ALA A 472 30.92 34.20 -16.17
C ALA A 472 29.66 33.40 -15.81
N PRO A 473 29.06 33.58 -14.63
CA PRO A 473 27.76 32.99 -14.32
C PRO A 473 26.68 33.40 -15.34
N PRO A 474 25.73 32.51 -15.71
CA PRO A 474 24.53 32.92 -16.41
C PRO A 474 23.79 34.00 -15.62
N VAL A 475 23.21 34.97 -16.30
CA VAL A 475 22.23 35.86 -15.64
C VAL A 475 20.94 35.08 -15.37
N LYS A 476 20.13 35.52 -14.41
CA LYS A 476 18.83 34.89 -14.13
C LYS A 476 17.99 34.76 -15.41
N GLY A 477 17.47 33.57 -15.67
CA GLY A 477 16.70 33.20 -16.86
C GLY A 477 17.54 32.88 -18.11
N GLU A 478 18.86 33.11 -18.10
CA GLU A 478 19.72 32.72 -19.21
C GLU A 478 19.89 31.20 -19.25
N SER A 479 19.73 30.63 -20.44
CA SER A 479 19.97 29.22 -20.73
C SER A 479 21.23 29.04 -21.59
N ARG A 480 22.06 28.07 -21.25
CA ARG A 480 23.29 27.71 -21.97
C ARG A 480 23.28 26.23 -22.30
N VAL A 481 23.70 25.89 -23.51
CA VAL A 481 23.94 24.50 -23.90
C VAL A 481 25.38 24.17 -23.57
N ASP A 482 25.61 23.13 -22.76
CA ASP A 482 26.93 22.55 -22.54
C ASP A 482 27.45 22.01 -23.88
N PRO A 483 28.56 22.54 -24.44
CA PRO A 483 29.07 22.08 -25.73
C PRO A 483 29.62 20.64 -25.67
N THR A 484 29.90 20.12 -24.47
CA THR A 484 30.41 18.76 -24.26
C THR A 484 29.27 17.74 -24.19
N THR A 485 28.21 18.06 -23.47
CA THR A 485 27.11 17.12 -23.19
C THR A 485 25.85 17.40 -23.99
N GLY A 486 25.73 18.56 -24.62
CA GLY A 486 24.55 18.99 -25.36
C GLY A 486 23.33 19.29 -24.48
N LEU A 487 23.46 19.27 -23.15
CA LEU A 487 22.38 19.55 -22.22
C LEU A 487 22.22 21.05 -21.97
N THR A 488 20.99 21.50 -21.81
CA THR A 488 20.66 22.90 -21.50
C THR A 488 20.67 23.11 -19.99
N ILE A 489 21.37 24.16 -19.54
CA ILE A 489 21.43 24.61 -18.15
C ILE A 489 20.87 26.03 -18.06
N THR A 490 20.01 26.27 -17.07
CA THR A 490 19.39 27.58 -16.82
C THR A 490 19.63 28.02 -15.37
N ARG A 491 20.01 29.28 -15.15
CA ARG A 491 20.00 29.88 -13.81
C ARG A 491 18.60 30.38 -13.49
N LEU A 492 18.00 29.91 -12.40
CA LEU A 492 16.61 30.23 -12.05
C LEU A 492 16.48 31.46 -11.15
N THR A 493 17.50 31.73 -10.33
CA THR A 493 17.43 32.73 -9.26
C THR A 493 18.51 33.80 -9.37
N ASP A 494 18.23 34.93 -8.74
CA ASP A 494 19.20 35.95 -8.36
C ASP A 494 18.99 36.25 -6.87
N ALA A 495 19.91 35.81 -6.02
CA ALA A 495 19.84 35.96 -4.57
C ALA A 495 19.84 37.44 -4.16
N THR A 496 20.30 38.36 -5.00
CA THR A 496 20.22 39.79 -4.72
C THR A 496 18.78 40.33 -4.78
N GLU A 497 17.86 39.59 -5.40
CA GLU A 497 16.42 39.90 -5.42
C GLU A 497 15.69 39.36 -4.18
N ILE A 498 16.39 38.67 -3.27
CA ILE A 498 15.83 38.04 -2.09
C ILE A 498 16.17 38.88 -0.86
N GLU A 499 15.16 39.51 -0.25
CA GLU A 499 15.38 40.47 0.85
C GLU A 499 15.85 39.80 2.16
N ASP A 500 15.53 38.53 2.36
CA ASP A 500 15.64 37.82 3.64
C ASP A 500 16.71 36.70 3.67
N SER A 501 17.51 36.58 2.60
CA SER A 501 18.56 35.56 2.47
C SER A 501 19.63 36.00 1.47
N GLU A 502 20.89 35.71 1.77
CA GLU A 502 22.03 35.95 0.87
C GLU A 502 22.21 34.85 -0.18
N ASP A 503 21.51 33.72 0.00
CA ASP A 503 21.55 32.56 -0.90
C ASP A 503 20.15 32.15 -1.38
N ALA A 504 20.10 31.50 -2.55
CA ALA A 504 18.95 30.75 -3.06
C ALA A 504 19.32 29.28 -3.22
N LEU A 505 18.62 28.40 -2.50
CA LEU A 505 19.01 27.01 -2.34
C LEU A 505 17.93 26.04 -2.85
N ILE A 506 18.38 25.04 -3.60
CA ILE A 506 17.77 23.71 -3.62
C ILE A 506 18.33 22.95 -2.43
N VAL A 507 17.46 22.47 -1.55
CA VAL A 507 17.83 21.84 -0.29
C VAL A 507 17.62 20.34 -0.41
N TYR A 508 18.67 19.58 -0.11
CA TYR A 508 18.74 18.11 -0.23
C TYR A 508 18.43 17.56 -1.62
N SER A 509 18.59 16.25 -1.76
CA SER A 509 18.47 15.53 -3.04
C SER A 509 17.26 14.58 -3.07
N ARG A 510 16.60 14.38 -1.92
CA ARG A 510 15.69 13.24 -1.68
C ARG A 510 14.22 13.51 -2.03
N TYR A 511 13.87 14.75 -2.37
CA TYR A 511 12.52 15.16 -2.76
C TYR A 511 12.56 16.14 -3.94
N SER A 512 11.50 16.15 -4.74
CA SER A 512 11.41 17.06 -5.89
C SER A 512 11.15 18.49 -5.43
N PRO A 513 11.94 19.50 -5.89
CA PRO A 513 11.63 20.90 -5.66
C PRO A 513 10.59 21.45 -6.63
N GLU A 514 10.28 20.71 -7.71
CA GLU A 514 9.28 21.04 -8.71
C GLU A 514 7.91 20.46 -8.30
N ASN A 515 6.86 21.26 -8.47
CA ASN A 515 5.49 20.83 -8.21
C ASN A 515 4.96 19.84 -9.26
N SER A 516 3.83 19.17 -8.99
CA SER A 516 3.36 18.09 -9.86
C SER A 516 3.01 18.51 -11.29
N SER A 517 2.67 19.79 -11.53
CA SER A 517 2.41 20.29 -12.90
C SER A 517 3.68 20.66 -13.67
N GLY A 518 4.82 20.79 -13.00
CA GLY A 518 6.06 21.28 -13.62
C GLY A 518 6.12 22.79 -13.84
N GLU A 519 5.22 23.55 -13.21
CA GLU A 519 5.13 25.01 -13.36
C GLU A 519 5.96 25.77 -12.33
N TYR A 520 5.99 25.28 -11.09
CA TYR A 520 6.56 25.97 -9.94
C TYR A 520 7.69 25.21 -9.29
N VAL A 521 8.66 25.97 -8.76
CA VAL A 521 9.84 25.45 -8.06
C VAL A 521 9.92 26.08 -6.67
N LEU A 522 10.19 25.27 -5.66
CA LEU A 522 10.41 25.68 -4.28
C LEU A 522 11.90 26.00 -4.08
N ILE A 523 12.17 27.22 -3.60
CA ILE A 523 13.52 27.76 -3.34
C ILE A 523 13.62 28.15 -1.87
N PHE A 524 14.70 27.76 -1.21
CA PHE A 524 14.95 28.06 0.20
C PHE A 524 16.00 29.15 0.38
N GLY A 525 15.92 29.89 1.49
CA GLY A 525 17.00 30.75 1.97
C GLY A 525 18.01 29.99 2.84
N ALA A 526 19.22 30.53 2.98
CA ALA A 526 20.27 29.95 3.85
C ALA A 526 19.95 30.00 5.35
N ASN A 527 19.01 30.86 5.75
CA ASN A 527 18.56 31.00 7.15
C ASN A 527 17.77 29.77 7.67
N SER A 528 17.45 28.79 6.81
CA SER A 528 16.67 27.58 7.13
C SER A 528 15.22 27.83 7.58
N THR A 529 14.78 29.09 7.63
CA THR A 529 13.47 29.50 8.11
C THR A 529 12.62 30.15 7.02
N THR A 530 13.17 30.40 5.83
CA THR A 530 12.41 31.02 4.75
C THR A 530 12.51 30.24 3.44
N SER A 531 11.41 30.28 2.69
CA SER A 531 11.26 29.63 1.40
C SER A 531 10.25 30.38 0.54
N ARG A 532 10.33 30.16 -0.76
CA ARG A 532 9.54 30.87 -1.76
C ARG A 532 9.28 29.98 -2.96
N VAL A 533 8.18 30.26 -3.62
CA VAL A 533 7.77 29.62 -4.86
C VAL A 533 8.09 30.55 -6.01
N ILE A 534 8.76 30.03 -7.03
CA ILE A 534 9.04 30.75 -8.28
C ILE A 534 8.41 30.03 -9.46
N ASN A 535 8.08 30.79 -10.52
CA ASN A 535 7.75 30.20 -11.81
C ASN A 535 9.00 29.61 -12.45
N ARG A 536 8.95 28.32 -12.81
CA ARG A 536 10.09 27.60 -13.39
C ARG A 536 10.65 28.26 -14.64
N LYS A 537 9.77 28.76 -15.52
CA LYS A 537 10.16 29.31 -16.83
C LYS A 537 10.63 30.75 -16.77
N THR A 538 9.94 31.58 -15.98
CA THR A 538 10.25 33.02 -15.92
C THR A 538 11.22 33.38 -14.79
N GLY A 539 11.35 32.52 -13.77
CA GLY A 539 12.08 32.81 -12.54
C GLY A 539 11.38 33.87 -11.67
N GLU A 540 10.17 34.29 -12.01
CA GLU A 540 9.42 35.30 -11.25
C GLU A 540 8.93 34.72 -9.92
N LEU A 541 8.99 35.54 -8.87
CA LEU A 541 8.44 35.21 -7.56
C LEU A 541 6.92 35.05 -7.65
N VAL A 542 6.42 33.91 -7.18
CA VAL A 542 4.98 33.62 -7.03
C VAL A 542 4.55 33.92 -5.61
N ALA A 543 5.25 33.39 -4.61
CA ALA A 543 4.92 33.56 -3.21
C ALA A 543 6.13 33.40 -2.29
N VAL A 544 6.14 34.14 -1.18
CA VAL A 544 6.98 33.85 -0.01
C VAL A 544 6.13 33.06 0.97
N LEU A 545 6.62 31.93 1.45
CA LEU A 545 5.86 31.04 2.30
C LEU A 545 6.01 31.44 3.77
N THR A 546 4.87 31.58 4.45
CA THR A 546 4.80 31.97 5.87
C THR A 546 3.92 31.03 6.68
N ASP A 547 4.00 31.11 8.00
CA ASP A 547 3.12 30.46 8.95
C ASP A 547 1.86 31.32 9.24
N GLU A 548 1.02 30.88 10.18
CA GLU A 548 -0.20 31.59 10.59
C GLU A 548 0.06 32.97 11.23
N SER A 549 1.27 33.22 11.74
CA SER A 549 1.69 34.49 12.33
C SER A 549 2.26 35.48 11.31
N GLY A 550 2.47 35.04 10.06
CA GLY A 550 3.18 35.78 9.03
C GLY A 550 4.70 35.64 9.11
N SER A 551 5.23 34.77 9.99
CA SER A 551 6.65 34.46 10.04
C SER A 551 7.02 33.53 8.90
N GLY A 552 8.23 33.65 8.34
CA GLY A 552 8.66 32.77 7.24
C GLY A 552 8.71 31.30 7.65
N ILE A 553 8.44 30.41 6.69
CA ILE A 553 8.67 28.96 6.80
C ILE A 553 9.71 28.51 5.76
N GLY A 554 10.52 27.52 6.09
CA GLY A 554 11.66 27.09 5.29
C GLY A 554 12.11 25.67 5.63
N GLU A 555 13.40 25.37 5.43
CA GLU A 555 13.97 24.02 5.63
C GLU A 555 13.59 23.40 6.98
N ASN A 556 13.68 24.16 8.09
CA ASN A 556 13.35 23.71 9.45
C ASN A 556 11.88 23.28 9.65
N HIS A 557 11.03 23.66 8.70
CA HIS A 557 9.59 23.39 8.65
C HIS A 557 9.25 22.28 7.66
N GLU A 558 10.24 21.72 6.97
CA GLU A 558 10.09 20.56 6.08
C GLU A 558 9.03 20.78 5.00
N VAL A 559 9.11 21.95 4.34
CA VAL A 559 8.16 22.30 3.27
C VAL A 559 8.30 21.32 2.11
N ARG A 560 7.18 20.72 1.69
CA ARG A 560 7.10 19.72 0.60
C ARG A 560 5.93 20.00 -0.32
N TRP A 561 6.10 19.77 -1.62
CA TRP A 561 4.98 19.73 -2.56
C TRP A 561 4.08 18.53 -2.30
N ASP A 562 2.81 18.67 -2.64
CA ASP A 562 1.92 17.53 -2.88
C ASP A 562 2.38 16.81 -4.15
N ASN A 563 2.69 15.53 -4.01
CA ASN A 563 3.21 14.67 -5.07
C ASN A 563 2.11 13.85 -5.77
N SER A 564 0.85 13.93 -5.31
CA SER A 564 -0.25 13.09 -5.78
C SER A 564 -0.64 13.33 -7.24
N GLY A 565 -0.25 14.48 -7.79
CA GLY A 565 -0.69 14.94 -9.10
C GLY A 565 -2.03 15.68 -9.09
N ARG A 566 -2.79 15.58 -8.00
CA ARG A 566 -4.14 16.17 -7.87
C ARG A 566 -4.11 17.63 -7.44
N HIS A 567 -3.07 18.03 -6.72
CA HIS A 567 -3.02 19.32 -6.05
C HIS A 567 -1.70 20.04 -6.38
N PRO A 568 -1.48 20.46 -7.63
CA PRO A 568 -0.20 21.00 -8.09
C PRO A 568 0.25 22.25 -7.33
N ASN A 569 -0.67 23.00 -6.73
CA ASN A 569 -0.33 24.22 -5.99
C ASN A 569 -0.29 24.02 -4.48
N ARG A 570 -0.36 22.77 -4.00
CA ARG A 570 -0.39 22.48 -2.57
C ARG A 570 1.00 22.20 -2.04
N VAL A 571 1.30 22.77 -0.87
CA VAL A 571 2.46 22.38 -0.07
C VAL A 571 2.03 21.99 1.35
N TYR A 572 2.85 21.16 1.98
CA TYR A 572 2.74 20.73 3.37
C TYR A 572 3.95 21.20 4.17
N TYR A 573 3.77 21.45 5.47
CA TYR A 573 4.87 21.80 6.38
C TYR A 573 4.54 21.47 7.83
N VAL A 574 5.57 21.35 8.67
CA VAL A 574 5.44 21.18 10.13
C VAL A 574 5.89 22.43 10.88
N PHE A 575 5.23 22.71 12.00
CA PHE A 575 5.64 23.76 12.94
C PHE A 575 5.29 23.36 14.37
N GLY A 576 6.32 23.19 15.22
CA GLY A 576 6.15 22.62 16.54
C GLY A 576 5.52 21.24 16.45
N MET A 577 4.42 21.01 17.18
CA MET A 577 3.66 19.75 17.18
C MET A 577 2.53 19.70 16.12
N LYS A 578 2.50 20.65 15.19
CA LYS A 578 1.42 20.80 14.21
C LYS A 578 1.88 20.52 12.79
N PHE A 579 1.04 19.82 12.04
CA PHE A 579 1.18 19.59 10.62
C PHE A 579 0.15 20.41 9.85
N TRP A 580 0.62 21.13 8.85
CA TRP A 580 -0.12 22.14 8.12
C TRP A 580 -0.06 21.90 6.62
N MET A 581 -1.04 22.46 5.91
CA MET A 581 -1.07 22.56 4.47
C MET A 581 -1.31 24.00 4.03
N ILE A 582 -0.77 24.37 2.89
CA ILE A 582 -1.20 25.53 2.11
C ILE A 582 -1.82 24.96 0.83
N LYS A 583 -3.14 25.07 0.68
CA LYS A 583 -3.88 24.44 -0.43
C LYS A 583 -3.49 25.01 -1.79
N ASP A 584 -3.20 26.31 -1.83
CA ASP A 584 -2.79 27.02 -3.03
C ASP A 584 -1.71 28.06 -2.69
N VAL A 585 -0.48 27.79 -3.13
CA VAL A 585 0.66 28.68 -2.94
C VAL A 585 0.50 30.04 -3.63
N THR A 586 -0.43 30.21 -4.56
CA THR A 586 -0.71 31.51 -5.19
C THR A 586 -1.56 32.42 -4.29
N ASP A 587 -2.23 31.84 -3.28
CA ASP A 587 -2.96 32.54 -2.24
C ASP A 587 -2.67 31.91 -0.86
N PRO A 588 -1.42 31.99 -0.38
CA PRO A 588 -0.99 31.23 0.79
C PRO A 588 -1.62 31.73 2.09
N GLU A 589 -2.02 33.01 2.15
CA GLU A 589 -2.61 33.61 3.33
C GLU A 589 -4.03 33.07 3.61
N ASN A 590 -4.83 32.87 2.55
CA ASN A 590 -6.23 32.44 2.69
C ASN A 590 -6.42 30.92 2.51
N SER A 591 -5.41 30.20 2.04
CA SER A 591 -5.51 28.77 1.72
C SER A 591 -4.80 27.84 2.72
N ARG A 592 -4.25 28.41 3.80
CA ARG A 592 -3.57 27.67 4.87
C ARG A 592 -4.55 26.98 5.80
N GLU A 593 -4.31 25.71 6.09
CA GLU A 593 -5.13 24.90 6.98
C GLU A 593 -4.29 24.00 7.88
N LEU A 594 -4.75 23.85 9.13
CA LEU A 594 -4.18 22.89 10.06
C LEU A 594 -4.69 21.50 9.66
N VAL A 595 -3.77 20.59 9.34
CA VAL A 595 -4.10 19.20 9.02
C VAL A 595 -4.25 18.40 10.31
N LYS A 596 -3.27 18.51 11.22
CA LYS A 596 -3.27 17.77 12.49
C LYS A 596 -2.46 18.49 13.57
N ASP A 597 -2.97 18.48 14.79
CA ASP A 597 -2.20 18.84 16.00
C ASP A 597 -1.91 17.58 16.80
N PHE A 598 -0.63 17.29 17.03
CA PHE A 598 -0.15 16.09 17.72
C PHE A 598 0.09 16.32 19.23
N SER A 599 -0.16 17.53 19.75
CA SER A 599 0.16 17.91 21.13
C SER A 599 -0.56 17.04 22.17
N GLU A 600 -1.81 16.65 21.91
CA GLU A 600 -2.56 15.77 22.82
C GLU A 600 -2.06 14.32 22.80
N ILE A 601 -1.49 13.87 21.68
CA ILE A 601 -0.95 12.52 21.50
C ILE A 601 0.42 12.38 22.18
N PHE A 602 1.24 13.44 22.12
CA PHE A 602 2.59 13.48 22.68
C PHE A 602 2.77 14.68 23.62
N PRO A 603 2.19 14.64 24.84
CA PRO A 603 2.19 15.79 25.74
C PRO A 603 3.58 16.18 26.30
N ASN A 604 4.58 15.32 26.16
CA ASN A 604 5.97 15.62 26.54
C ASN A 604 6.74 16.32 25.40
N SER A 605 6.35 16.05 24.16
CA SER A 605 7.06 16.51 22.98
C SER A 605 6.73 17.97 22.65
N THR A 606 7.69 18.65 22.05
CA THR A 606 7.62 20.07 21.68
C THR A 606 7.68 20.30 20.17
N LYS A 607 8.17 19.31 19.42
CA LYS A 607 8.26 19.35 17.96
C LYS A 607 8.04 17.96 17.34
N ILE A 608 7.41 17.92 16.17
CA ILE A 608 7.52 16.81 15.21
C ILE A 608 8.35 17.25 14.00
N TYR A 609 9.23 16.37 13.53
CA TYR A 609 10.07 16.62 12.35
C TYR A 609 10.76 15.33 11.89
N ASN A 610 11.17 15.28 10.63
CA ASN A 610 11.85 14.18 9.98
C ASN A 610 13.37 14.39 9.83
N ASP A 611 13.85 15.56 10.27
CA ASP A 611 15.21 16.09 10.13
C ASP A 611 15.52 16.64 8.73
N SER A 612 14.54 17.33 8.14
CA SER A 612 14.65 18.09 6.89
C SER A 612 14.90 17.30 5.60
N GLU A 613 15.37 16.06 5.68
CA GLU A 613 15.71 15.21 4.54
C GLU A 613 14.60 14.26 4.10
N GLY A 614 13.71 13.87 5.03
CA GLY A 614 12.65 12.90 4.76
C GLY A 614 11.57 13.47 3.83
N ASP A 615 10.88 12.57 3.12
CA ASP A 615 9.72 12.90 2.29
C ASP A 615 8.52 12.03 2.65
N SER A 616 7.36 12.45 2.15
CA SER A 616 6.11 11.70 2.14
C SER A 616 6.11 10.60 1.07
N SER A 617 5.12 9.71 1.13
CA SER A 617 4.80 8.85 -0.02
C SER A 617 4.48 9.71 -1.25
N ASN A 618 4.63 9.16 -2.46
CA ASN A 618 4.44 9.88 -3.71
C ASN A 618 2.98 10.28 -3.97
N ASP A 619 2.01 9.74 -3.24
CA ASP A 619 0.63 10.22 -3.21
C ASP A 619 0.38 11.29 -2.13
N SER A 620 1.42 11.67 -1.38
CA SER A 620 1.40 12.56 -0.23
C SER A 620 0.40 12.19 0.87
N ASP A 621 -0.04 10.93 0.92
CA ASP A 621 -0.99 10.46 1.92
C ASP A 621 -0.31 10.03 3.22
N HIS A 622 0.85 9.41 3.13
CA HIS A 622 1.61 8.92 4.28
C HIS A 622 2.80 9.84 4.61
N TRP A 623 2.98 10.07 5.90
CA TRP A 623 4.03 10.92 6.47
C TRP A 623 4.66 10.26 7.70
N ALA A 624 5.96 10.52 7.93
CA ALA A 624 6.67 10.04 9.10
C ALA A 624 7.50 11.13 9.77
N TRP A 625 7.51 11.12 11.10
CA TRP A 625 8.27 12.07 11.93
C TRP A 625 8.77 11.45 13.23
N MET A 626 9.74 12.13 13.84
CA MET A 626 10.11 11.97 15.24
C MET A 626 9.33 13.00 16.07
N ALA A 627 8.64 12.57 17.13
CA ALA A 627 8.15 13.46 18.17
C ALA A 627 9.23 13.62 19.24
N VAL A 628 9.66 14.86 19.49
CA VAL A 628 10.85 15.15 20.31
C VAL A 628 10.63 16.25 21.36
N HIS A 629 11.41 16.16 22.44
CA HIS A 629 11.58 17.25 23.41
C HIS A 629 13.06 17.60 23.56
N TYR A 630 13.35 18.85 23.92
CA TYR A 630 14.72 19.29 24.16
C TYR A 630 15.11 19.04 25.61
N ASP A 631 16.20 18.29 25.83
CA ASP A 631 16.79 18.12 27.15
C ASP A 631 17.88 19.18 27.35
N PHE A 632 17.64 20.11 28.27
CA PHE A 632 18.55 21.21 28.58
C PHE A 632 19.80 20.79 29.36
N ASP A 633 19.75 19.66 30.07
CA ASP A 633 20.88 19.19 30.88
C ASP A 633 21.99 18.61 29.99
N ILE A 634 21.62 18.00 28.87
CA ILE A 634 22.55 17.40 27.90
C ILE A 634 22.60 18.15 26.56
N GLY A 635 21.73 19.13 26.34
CA GLY A 635 21.76 20.04 25.20
C GLY A 635 21.40 19.39 23.86
N GLN A 636 20.43 18.49 23.83
CA GLN A 636 20.00 17.80 22.60
C GLN A 636 18.52 17.44 22.61
N TYR A 637 17.96 17.24 21.42
CA TYR A 637 16.61 16.68 21.26
C TYR A 637 16.60 15.18 21.53
N LEU A 638 15.68 14.73 22.37
CA LEU A 638 15.40 13.34 22.67
C LEU A 638 14.15 12.89 21.93
N VAL A 639 14.15 11.66 21.40
CA VAL A 639 13.01 11.10 20.66
C VAL A 639 12.07 10.38 21.61
N ASP A 640 10.88 10.92 21.80
CA ASP A 640 9.83 10.32 22.63
C ASP A 640 9.08 9.21 21.87
N SER A 641 8.85 9.43 20.57
CA SER A 641 8.11 8.52 19.71
C SER A 641 8.50 8.70 18.25
N PHE A 642 8.47 7.61 17.48
CA PHE A 642 8.32 7.70 16.02
C PHE A 642 6.83 7.75 15.68
N VAL A 643 6.50 8.46 14.61
CA VAL A 643 5.13 8.77 14.21
C VAL A 643 4.99 8.43 12.74
N HIS A 644 3.94 7.67 12.41
CA HIS A 644 3.39 7.58 11.06
C HIS A 644 2.01 8.21 11.09
N TYR A 645 1.72 9.02 10.07
CA TYR A 645 0.42 9.66 9.90
C TYR A 645 -0.08 9.45 8.48
N GLN A 646 -1.35 9.05 8.35
CA GLN A 646 -2.05 8.94 7.09
C GLN A 646 -3.15 10.00 7.01
N ILE A 647 -3.06 10.90 6.03
CA ILE A 647 -3.99 12.04 5.87
C ILE A 647 -5.42 11.56 5.57
N SER A 648 -5.57 10.65 4.61
CA SER A 648 -6.87 10.22 4.08
C SER A 648 -7.78 9.56 5.11
N THR A 649 -7.19 8.93 6.13
CA THR A 649 -7.90 8.21 7.19
C THR A 649 -7.80 8.88 8.56
N ASP A 650 -7.05 9.99 8.67
CA ASP A 650 -6.67 10.63 9.94
C ASP A 650 -6.04 9.64 10.93
N THR A 651 -5.33 8.62 10.43
CA THR A 651 -4.77 7.56 11.26
C THR A 651 -3.36 7.90 11.72
N VAL A 652 -3.10 7.75 13.02
CA VAL A 652 -1.77 7.94 13.64
C VAL A 652 -1.30 6.62 14.21
N HIS A 653 -0.11 6.18 13.80
CA HIS A 653 0.59 5.05 14.39
C HIS A 653 1.86 5.55 15.09
N THR A 654 2.23 4.91 16.20
CA THR A 654 3.32 5.37 17.05
C THR A 654 4.20 4.22 17.51
N LEU A 655 5.50 4.45 17.54
CA LEU A 655 6.46 3.56 18.18
C LEU A 655 7.15 4.29 19.33
N LYS A 656 6.95 3.78 20.55
CA LYS A 656 7.53 4.29 21.80
C LYS A 656 8.54 3.29 22.36
N PRO A 657 9.46 3.70 23.26
CA PRO A 657 10.43 2.78 23.85
C PRO A 657 9.77 1.54 24.48
N ALA A 658 8.65 1.72 25.19
CA ALA A 658 7.91 0.63 25.85
C ALA A 658 7.40 -0.45 24.90
N ASP A 659 7.13 -0.13 23.64
CA ASP A 659 6.63 -1.07 22.65
C ASP A 659 7.68 -2.11 22.25
N LEU A 660 8.97 -1.80 22.47
CA LEU A 660 10.10 -2.69 22.19
C LEU A 660 10.31 -3.78 23.27
N ALA A 661 9.41 -3.91 24.24
CA ALA A 661 9.49 -4.95 25.27
C ALA A 661 9.47 -6.36 24.65
N GLY A 662 10.43 -7.20 25.03
CA GLY A 662 10.58 -8.56 24.51
C GLY A 662 11.25 -8.65 23.12
N THR A 663 11.77 -7.55 22.58
CA THR A 663 12.47 -7.52 21.29
C THR A 663 14.00 -7.52 21.44
N ASN A 664 14.74 -7.47 20.33
CA ASN A 664 16.19 -7.25 20.33
C ASN A 664 16.60 -5.84 20.83
N LEU A 665 15.63 -4.99 21.17
CA LEU A 665 15.82 -3.67 21.80
C LEU A 665 15.08 -3.57 23.15
N ASP A 666 14.88 -4.69 23.86
CA ASP A 666 14.19 -4.74 25.17
C ASP A 666 14.80 -3.81 26.22
N SER A 667 16.08 -3.44 26.09
CA SER A 667 16.76 -2.44 26.94
C SER A 667 16.16 -1.03 26.83
N GLU A 668 15.37 -0.73 25.81
CA GLU A 668 14.69 0.55 25.63
C GLU A 668 13.37 0.63 26.42
N LYS A 669 12.74 -0.51 26.78
CA LYS A 669 11.33 -0.56 27.22
C LYS A 669 10.96 0.32 28.42
N SER A 670 11.91 0.55 29.32
CA SER A 670 11.69 1.33 30.54
C SER A 670 12.16 2.78 30.43
N ARG A 671 12.61 3.21 29.25
CA ARG A 671 13.12 4.55 29.03
C ARG A 671 11.98 5.51 28.72
N ALA A 672 12.15 6.76 29.12
CA ALA A 672 11.21 7.83 28.81
C ALA A 672 11.31 8.28 27.34
N ALA A 673 12.50 8.17 26.75
CA ALA A 673 12.80 8.47 25.35
C ALA A 673 13.84 7.47 24.82
N PHE A 674 13.92 7.30 23.51
CA PHE A 674 14.88 6.39 22.88
C PHE A 674 16.32 6.80 23.17
N THR A 675 17.20 5.82 23.37
CA THR A 675 18.61 6.04 23.66
C THR A 675 19.34 6.77 22.53
N PHE A 676 18.98 6.46 21.29
CA PHE A 676 19.58 7.06 20.11
C PHE A 676 18.52 7.72 19.25
N ARG A 677 18.87 8.90 18.74
CA ARG A 677 18.16 9.58 17.66
C ARG A 677 18.73 9.06 16.32
N PRO A 678 17.90 8.64 15.35
CA PRO A 678 18.39 8.35 14.00
C PRO A 678 18.83 9.64 13.30
N ASN A 679 19.52 9.53 12.17
CA ASN A 679 19.85 10.71 11.36
C ASN A 679 18.57 11.41 10.90
N MET A 680 17.64 10.65 10.33
CA MET A 680 16.34 11.12 9.85
C MET A 680 15.31 10.00 9.88
N VAL A 681 14.06 10.33 9.55
CA VAL A 681 13.00 9.37 9.25
C VAL A 681 12.33 9.74 7.94
N GLU A 682 11.76 8.78 7.22
CA GLU A 682 11.01 9.07 6.00
C GLU A 682 10.00 7.97 5.66
N MET A 683 9.12 8.28 4.72
CA MET A 683 8.27 7.29 4.09
C MET A 683 8.96 6.68 2.87
N SER A 684 8.72 5.40 2.61
CA SER A 684 9.01 4.84 1.29
C SER A 684 8.11 5.49 0.22
N PRO A 685 8.58 5.67 -1.02
CA PRO A 685 7.83 6.32 -2.10
C PRO A 685 6.41 5.82 -2.35
N LEU A 686 6.13 4.53 -2.13
CA LEU A 686 4.78 3.94 -2.31
C LEU A 686 3.99 3.78 -1.00
N GLY A 687 4.50 4.31 0.11
CA GLY A 687 3.86 4.13 1.42
C GLY A 687 3.97 2.70 1.97
N THR A 688 4.85 1.85 1.44
CA THR A 688 5.11 0.48 1.92
C THR A 688 5.58 0.42 3.38
N GLY A 689 6.30 1.43 3.86
CA GLY A 689 6.75 1.49 5.27
C GLY A 689 7.52 2.76 5.63
N VAL A 690 7.95 2.82 6.89
CA VAL A 690 8.71 3.93 7.48
C VAL A 690 10.19 3.55 7.61
N ILE A 691 11.12 4.35 7.10
CA ILE A 691 12.55 4.13 7.32
C ILE A 691 13.01 4.89 8.56
N LEU A 692 13.68 4.19 9.48
CA LEU A 692 14.42 4.80 10.58
C LEU A 692 15.93 4.71 10.28
N HIS A 693 16.58 5.85 10.03
CA HIS A 693 17.98 5.90 9.58
C HIS A 693 18.95 5.88 10.76
N PHE A 694 19.13 4.74 11.40
CA PHE A 694 20.17 4.59 12.42
C PHE A 694 21.55 4.37 11.81
N ALA A 695 22.57 4.96 12.43
CA ALA A 695 23.96 4.73 12.05
C ALA A 695 24.40 3.30 12.39
N TRP A 696 25.45 2.85 11.70
CA TRP A 696 26.06 1.54 11.92
C TRP A 696 26.56 1.39 13.37
N LYS A 697 26.36 0.23 14.00
CA LYS A 697 26.88 -0.09 15.33
C LYS A 697 28.06 -1.04 15.17
N PHE A 698 29.27 -0.59 15.51
CA PHE A 698 30.51 -1.39 15.37
C PHE A 698 31.41 -1.36 16.62
N ASP A 699 30.95 -0.74 17.70
CA ASP A 699 31.80 -0.36 18.82
C ASP A 699 31.88 -1.47 19.87
N ASP A 700 32.86 -2.37 19.70
CA ASP A 700 33.31 -3.27 20.77
C ASP A 700 34.40 -2.59 21.63
N SER A 701 34.91 -3.31 22.64
CA SER A 701 35.87 -2.77 23.62
C SER A 701 37.13 -2.14 23.03
N ASP A 702 37.44 -2.38 21.76
CA ASP A 702 38.65 -1.88 21.09
C ASP A 702 38.46 -0.48 20.44
N TYR A 703 37.21 0.01 20.28
CA TYR A 703 36.89 1.31 19.65
C TYR A 703 36.30 2.37 20.60
N GLY A 704 36.10 2.00 21.87
CA GLY A 704 36.02 2.96 22.98
C GLY A 704 34.65 3.58 23.26
N GLY A 705 33.56 3.05 22.71
CA GLY A 705 32.23 3.57 23.03
C GLY A 705 31.19 2.53 23.42
N LYS A 706 29.93 2.97 23.35
CA LYS A 706 28.81 2.44 24.15
C LYS A 706 27.77 1.71 23.31
N GLY A 707 28.13 1.33 22.08
CA GLY A 707 27.21 0.79 21.08
C GLY A 707 27.20 -0.72 20.94
N GLY A 708 28.13 -1.44 21.60
CA GLY A 708 28.30 -2.89 21.44
C GLY A 708 27.05 -3.73 21.71
N ASP A 709 26.24 -3.33 22.70
CA ASP A 709 24.98 -4.01 23.04
C ASP A 709 23.91 -3.91 21.93
N TYR A 710 24.10 -3.01 20.96
CA TYR A 710 23.15 -2.74 19.88
C TYR A 710 23.57 -3.32 18.52
N ILE A 711 24.71 -4.02 18.46
CA ILE A 711 25.15 -4.70 17.23
C ILE A 711 24.14 -5.79 16.85
N GLY A 712 23.72 -5.83 15.58
CA GLY A 712 22.72 -6.79 15.08
C GLY A 712 21.28 -6.54 15.56
N THR A 713 21.03 -5.44 16.27
CA THR A 713 19.67 -5.01 16.64
C THR A 713 19.06 -4.09 15.58
N TRP A 714 17.80 -3.67 15.75
CA TRP A 714 17.18 -2.70 14.83
C TRP A 714 17.78 -1.28 14.90
N TYR A 715 18.75 -1.03 15.80
CA TYR A 715 19.57 0.19 15.81
C TYR A 715 20.86 0.06 14.99
N ASP A 716 21.15 -1.11 14.43
CA ASP A 716 22.34 -1.35 13.62
C ASP A 716 22.06 -1.12 12.13
N GLY A 717 22.11 0.15 11.70
CA GLY A 717 21.82 0.56 10.32
C GLY A 717 20.36 0.93 10.07
N ALA A 718 20.05 1.37 8.85
CA ALA A 718 18.71 1.79 8.47
C ALA A 718 17.76 0.58 8.33
N HIS A 719 16.56 0.70 8.88
CA HIS A 719 15.53 -0.34 8.83
C HIS A 719 14.19 0.22 8.32
N LEU A 720 13.52 -0.55 7.47
CA LEU A 720 12.11 -0.36 7.10
C LEU A 720 11.22 -1.00 8.15
N TRP A 721 10.38 -0.18 8.76
CA TRP A 721 9.33 -0.57 9.68
C TRP A 721 7.98 -0.65 8.97
N PRO A 722 7.08 -1.56 9.38
CA PRO A 722 5.70 -1.51 8.91
C PRO A 722 5.06 -0.18 9.34
N LEU A 723 4.14 0.35 8.54
CA LEU A 723 3.44 1.62 8.79
C LEU A 723 2.86 1.71 10.19
N ASP A 724 2.29 0.60 10.66
CA ASP A 724 1.66 0.52 11.97
C ASP A 724 2.62 0.27 13.13
N PHE A 725 3.91 0.15 12.83
CA PHE A 725 4.97 -0.27 13.75
C PHE A 725 4.72 -1.61 14.44
N ASP A 726 3.80 -2.44 13.93
CA ASP A 726 3.57 -3.79 14.44
C ASP A 726 4.69 -4.75 14.01
N HIS A 727 5.79 -4.68 14.75
CA HIS A 727 6.96 -5.52 14.54
C HIS A 727 6.72 -7.01 14.84
N VAL A 728 5.60 -7.36 15.51
CA VAL A 728 5.22 -8.76 15.75
C VAL A 728 4.61 -9.34 14.48
N ARG A 729 3.77 -8.56 13.81
CA ARG A 729 3.17 -8.91 12.52
C ARG A 729 4.19 -8.89 11.38
N LYS A 730 5.04 -7.85 11.31
CA LYS A 730 6.11 -7.73 10.30
C LYS A 730 7.36 -7.15 10.94
N ALA A 731 8.36 -8.01 11.17
CA ALA A 731 9.64 -7.57 11.71
C ALA A 731 10.29 -6.48 10.82
N PRO A 732 10.93 -5.46 11.41
CA PRO A 732 11.66 -4.45 10.67
C PRO A 732 12.74 -5.06 9.77
N LEU A 733 12.80 -4.61 8.52
CA LEU A 733 13.73 -5.11 7.50
C LEU A 733 14.94 -4.18 7.43
N LYS A 734 16.15 -4.70 7.65
CA LYS A 734 17.39 -3.93 7.43
C LYS A 734 17.54 -3.62 5.94
N VAL A 735 17.74 -2.35 5.60
CA VAL A 735 17.89 -1.88 4.20
C VAL A 735 19.23 -1.22 3.93
N SER A 736 19.97 -0.82 4.97
CA SER A 736 21.35 -0.32 4.83
C SER A 736 22.17 -0.63 6.06
N CYS A 737 23.50 -0.69 5.90
CA CYS A 737 24.41 -0.82 7.03
C CYS A 737 24.48 0.46 7.88
N CYS A 738 24.17 1.63 7.31
CA CYS A 738 24.36 2.92 7.98
C CYS A 738 23.31 3.95 7.55
N ALA A 739 23.47 5.19 8.03
CA ALA A 739 22.54 6.30 7.85
C ALA A 739 23.16 7.51 7.12
N SER A 740 24.24 7.31 6.35
CA SER A 740 24.92 8.41 5.65
C SER A 740 24.11 8.89 4.45
N HIS A 741 24.47 8.50 3.24
CA HIS A 741 23.84 8.98 2.02
C HIS A 741 22.85 7.96 1.49
N SER A 742 21.62 8.37 1.22
CA SER A 742 20.59 7.50 0.66
C SER A 742 19.63 8.22 -0.28
N GLY A 743 18.95 7.45 -1.11
CA GLY A 743 17.96 7.90 -2.08
C GLY A 743 17.01 6.77 -2.45
N TRP A 744 16.27 6.94 -3.53
CA TRP A 744 15.23 6.00 -3.95
C TRP A 744 15.29 5.76 -5.45
N ALA A 745 15.04 4.52 -5.84
CA ALA A 745 14.88 4.11 -7.23
C ALA A 745 13.81 3.01 -7.34
N PHE A 746 13.51 2.63 -8.57
CA PHE A 746 12.58 1.55 -8.89
C PHE A 746 13.24 0.57 -9.85
N ASP A 747 12.89 -0.71 -9.78
CA ASP A 747 13.26 -1.67 -10.84
C ASP A 747 12.26 -1.65 -12.02
N GLU A 748 12.56 -2.39 -13.08
CA GLU A 748 11.73 -2.51 -14.29
C GLU A 748 10.31 -3.07 -14.03
N ASN A 749 10.08 -3.67 -12.86
CA ASN A 749 8.76 -4.13 -12.42
C ASN A 749 8.10 -3.13 -11.45
N HIS A 750 8.67 -1.94 -11.32
CA HIS A 750 8.26 -0.87 -10.42
C HIS A 750 8.32 -1.22 -8.93
N ARG A 751 9.20 -2.14 -8.53
CA ARG A 751 9.47 -2.41 -7.11
C ARG A 751 10.41 -1.36 -6.54
N GLU A 752 10.13 -0.90 -5.32
CA GLU A 752 10.96 0.07 -4.60
C GLU A 752 12.34 -0.49 -4.27
N MET A 753 13.36 0.32 -4.56
CA MET A 753 14.75 0.07 -4.20
C MET A 753 15.26 1.22 -3.34
N PHE A 754 15.70 0.91 -2.13
CA PHE A 754 16.42 1.84 -1.28
C PHE A 754 17.88 1.92 -1.74
N ILE A 755 18.32 3.12 -2.12
CA ILE A 755 19.69 3.36 -2.56
C ILE A 755 20.47 3.88 -1.36
N SER A 756 21.63 3.30 -1.06
CA SER A 756 22.45 3.80 0.04
C SER A 756 23.94 3.58 -0.14
N GLN A 757 24.73 4.44 0.48
CA GLN A 757 26.15 4.22 0.66
C GLN A 757 26.39 3.06 1.63
N ASN A 758 27.30 2.17 1.24
CA ASN A 758 27.83 1.14 2.10
C ASN A 758 29.21 1.53 2.63
N ASN A 759 29.26 2.06 3.85
CA ASN A 759 30.52 2.47 4.48
C ASN A 759 31.46 1.30 4.82
N LEU A 760 31.02 0.04 4.66
CA LEU A 760 31.85 -1.14 4.90
C LEU A 760 32.68 -1.52 3.68
N THR A 761 32.11 -1.28 2.50
CA THR A 761 32.65 -1.72 1.21
C THR A 761 33.01 -0.57 0.29
N ASP A 762 32.63 0.66 0.65
CA ASP A 762 32.59 1.84 -0.21
C ASP A 762 31.74 1.65 -1.48
N GLY A 763 30.83 0.67 -1.45
CA GLY A 763 29.87 0.36 -2.51
C GLY A 763 28.61 1.21 -2.42
N MET A 764 27.89 1.31 -3.53
CA MET A 764 26.55 1.92 -3.59
C MET A 764 25.53 0.82 -3.78
N ASP A 765 24.78 0.55 -2.71
CA ASP A 765 23.83 -0.55 -2.66
C ASP A 765 22.45 -0.10 -3.13
N ALA A 766 21.82 -0.92 -3.95
CA ALA A 766 20.40 -0.87 -4.25
C ALA A 766 19.72 -2.08 -3.59
N VAL A 767 18.78 -1.83 -2.68
CA VAL A 767 18.16 -2.86 -1.83
C VAL A 767 16.65 -2.86 -2.03
N TYR A 768 16.09 -4.00 -2.44
CA TYR A 768 14.64 -4.17 -2.46
C TYR A 768 14.09 -4.13 -1.04
N ILE A 769 13.00 -3.38 -0.85
CA ILE A 769 12.39 -3.21 0.47
C ILE A 769 11.20 -4.16 0.71
N GLU A 770 10.73 -4.84 -0.34
CA GLU A 770 9.67 -5.84 -0.26
C GLU A 770 9.81 -6.93 -1.33
N GLY A 771 9.23 -8.11 -1.05
CA GLY A 771 9.15 -9.23 -1.97
C GLY A 771 10.39 -10.11 -1.99
N VAL A 772 10.55 -10.87 -3.07
CA VAL A 772 11.69 -11.78 -3.25
C VAL A 772 12.98 -10.98 -3.35
N ASN A 773 14.01 -11.43 -2.61
CA ASN A 773 15.32 -10.79 -2.48
C ASN A 773 15.28 -9.41 -1.79
N ALA A 774 14.28 -9.16 -0.94
CA ALA A 774 14.28 -7.96 -0.09
C ALA A 774 15.32 -8.04 1.03
N GLY A 775 15.78 -6.87 1.48
CA GLY A 775 16.69 -6.72 2.62
C GLY A 775 18.17 -6.61 2.25
N TYR A 776 18.92 -5.99 3.16
CA TYR A 776 20.33 -5.63 2.98
C TYR A 776 21.24 -6.81 2.61
N ASP A 777 20.96 -8.01 3.10
CA ASP A 777 21.76 -9.20 2.76
C ASP A 777 21.65 -9.60 1.27
N ASN A 778 20.61 -9.13 0.58
CA ASN A 778 20.34 -9.35 -0.85
C ASN A 778 20.66 -8.11 -1.71
N ARG A 779 21.41 -7.14 -1.17
CA ARG A 779 21.75 -5.89 -1.85
C ARG A 779 22.45 -6.10 -3.19
N ILE A 780 22.23 -5.16 -4.10
CA ILE A 780 22.91 -5.06 -5.37
C ILE A 780 23.93 -3.91 -5.26
N GLU A 781 25.22 -4.23 -5.18
CA GLU A 781 26.28 -3.21 -5.28
C GLU A 781 26.37 -2.75 -6.73
N THR A 782 25.96 -1.51 -7.02
CA THR A 782 25.85 -0.95 -8.37
C THR A 782 27.17 -0.38 -8.87
N ILE A 783 27.81 0.46 -8.06
CA ILE A 783 29.11 1.07 -8.34
C ILE A 783 29.88 1.18 -7.03
N ASN A 784 31.21 1.11 -7.11
CA ASN A 784 32.07 1.32 -5.95
C ASN A 784 32.86 2.63 -6.07
N GLN A 785 33.08 3.36 -4.97
CA GLN A 785 33.84 4.62 -4.96
C GLN A 785 35.21 4.51 -5.63
N ARG A 786 35.85 3.34 -5.52
CA ARG A 786 37.14 3.08 -6.17
C ARG A 786 37.12 3.28 -7.68
N GLU A 787 35.96 3.15 -8.30
CA GLU A 787 35.80 3.25 -9.76
C GLU A 787 35.78 4.70 -10.25
N TYR A 788 35.35 5.64 -9.42
CA TYR A 788 35.16 7.05 -9.78
C TYR A 788 36.00 8.03 -8.95
N GLY A 789 36.70 7.54 -7.92
CA GLY A 789 37.81 8.20 -7.23
C GLY A 789 37.70 8.14 -5.71
N TYR A 790 38.65 7.47 -5.04
CA TYR A 790 38.77 7.45 -3.58
C TYR A 790 39.15 8.83 -2.99
N ASN A 791 38.72 9.10 -1.75
CA ASN A 791 39.20 10.18 -0.87
C ASN A 791 39.08 11.61 -1.42
N SER A 792 38.14 11.87 -2.33
CA SER A 792 37.96 13.25 -2.80
C SER A 792 36.54 13.64 -3.22
N SER A 793 35.63 12.69 -3.51
CA SER A 793 34.26 13.05 -3.88
C SER A 793 33.24 12.62 -2.82
N GLY A 794 32.65 13.61 -2.14
CA GLY A 794 31.37 13.39 -1.47
C GLY A 794 30.25 13.31 -2.51
N PHE A 795 29.06 12.87 -2.10
CA PHE A 795 27.96 12.64 -3.03
C PHE A 795 26.60 12.63 -2.35
N HIS A 796 25.56 12.89 -3.13
CA HIS A 796 24.18 12.74 -2.72
C HIS A 796 23.41 11.87 -3.71
N PHE A 797 22.34 11.23 -3.22
CA PHE A 797 21.42 10.44 -4.05
C PHE A 797 20.08 11.14 -4.22
N GLY A 798 19.57 11.07 -5.45
CA GLY A 798 18.22 11.53 -5.78
C GLY A 798 17.12 10.55 -5.39
N LYS A 799 15.87 11.03 -5.36
CA LYS A 799 14.69 10.20 -5.55
C LYS A 799 14.36 10.12 -7.04
N MET A 800 14.56 8.95 -7.65
CA MET A 800 14.17 8.69 -9.04
C MET A 800 12.68 8.40 -9.15
N PRO A 801 11.98 8.95 -10.16
CA PRO A 801 10.58 8.64 -10.36
C PRO A 801 10.38 7.26 -11.00
N MET A 802 9.21 6.67 -10.76
CA MET A 802 8.89 5.30 -11.17
C MET A 802 8.95 5.08 -12.70
N ASN A 803 8.68 6.11 -13.50
CA ASN A 803 8.77 6.04 -14.96
C ASN A 803 10.21 5.98 -15.49
N ARG A 804 11.22 6.15 -14.63
CA ARG A 804 12.65 5.97 -14.92
C ARG A 804 13.21 4.77 -14.18
N ALA A 805 12.44 3.68 -14.18
CA ALA A 805 12.82 2.40 -13.62
C ALA A 805 14.19 1.91 -14.15
N GLY A 806 14.93 1.20 -13.31
CA GLY A 806 16.26 0.67 -13.66
C GLY A 806 17.43 1.64 -13.46
N TRP A 807 17.18 2.85 -12.94
CA TRP A 807 18.19 3.90 -12.79
C TRP A 807 18.19 4.53 -11.39
N LEU A 808 19.37 4.94 -10.93
CA LEU A 808 19.55 5.84 -9.78
C LEU A 808 20.24 7.13 -10.24
N PHE A 809 20.01 8.23 -9.52
CA PHE A 809 20.67 9.51 -9.72
C PHE A 809 21.67 9.80 -8.60
N MET A 810 22.86 10.27 -8.97
CA MET A 810 23.90 10.68 -8.05
C MET A 810 24.52 12.01 -8.47
N SER A 811 24.65 12.94 -7.54
CA SER A 811 25.52 14.13 -7.69
C SER A 811 26.76 13.95 -6.83
N THR A 812 27.91 14.38 -7.33
CA THR A 812 29.17 14.36 -6.57
C THR A 812 29.72 15.78 -6.40
N TYR A 813 30.54 15.97 -5.37
CA TYR A 813 31.24 17.21 -5.08
C TYR A 813 32.64 16.94 -4.56
N SER A 814 33.60 17.81 -4.84
CA SER A 814 35.01 17.55 -4.51
C SER A 814 35.86 18.82 -4.43
N SER A 815 36.81 18.81 -3.48
CA SER A 815 37.87 19.81 -3.34
C SER A 815 39.13 19.50 -4.16
N ASN A 816 39.27 18.26 -4.65
CA ASN A 816 40.35 17.82 -5.54
C ASN A 816 39.76 17.53 -6.93
N HIS A 817 40.40 17.88 -8.04
CA HIS A 817 39.82 17.77 -9.40
C HIS A 817 40.46 16.70 -10.31
N GLU A 818 41.23 15.75 -9.76
CA GLU A 818 42.07 14.83 -10.56
C GLU A 818 41.40 13.52 -11.08
N THR A 819 40.17 13.20 -10.68
CA THR A 819 39.43 11.97 -11.09
C THR A 819 38.17 12.29 -11.89
N TRP A 820 37.73 11.35 -12.73
CA TRP A 820 36.61 11.56 -13.64
C TRP A 820 35.24 11.67 -12.95
N GLY A 821 35.10 11.11 -11.74
CA GLY A 821 33.85 11.09 -10.98
C GLY A 821 33.57 12.35 -10.16
N LYS A 822 34.43 13.38 -10.27
CA LYS A 822 34.36 14.58 -9.43
C LYS A 822 33.43 15.62 -9.99
N ASN A 823 32.63 16.21 -9.09
CA ASN A 823 31.69 17.27 -9.43
C ASN A 823 30.82 16.86 -10.61
N GLN A 824 30.29 15.63 -10.64
CA GLN A 824 29.52 15.09 -11.76
C GLN A 824 28.06 14.87 -11.36
N PHE A 825 27.17 15.04 -12.33
CA PHE A 825 25.83 14.47 -12.30
C PHE A 825 25.82 13.15 -13.08
N MET A 826 25.24 12.10 -12.48
CA MET A 826 25.27 10.75 -13.05
C MET A 826 23.90 10.07 -12.94
N MET A 827 23.48 9.45 -14.04
CA MET A 827 22.46 8.40 -14.05
C MET A 827 23.16 7.05 -14.13
N ILE A 828 22.87 6.15 -13.19
CA ILE A 828 23.56 4.86 -13.06
C ILE A 828 22.53 3.74 -13.10
N GLN A 829 22.74 2.72 -13.94
CA GLN A 829 21.85 1.56 -13.96
C GLN A 829 21.91 0.79 -12.64
N THR A 830 20.76 0.38 -12.12
CA THR A 830 20.62 -0.42 -10.89
C THR A 830 20.91 -1.90 -11.13
N LYS A 831 22.06 -2.20 -11.75
CA LYS A 831 22.56 -3.56 -12.01
C LYS A 831 23.80 -3.86 -11.17
N PRO A 832 24.10 -5.15 -10.88
CA PRO A 832 25.33 -5.52 -10.20
C PRO A 832 26.56 -4.97 -10.91
N SER A 833 27.54 -4.46 -10.15
CA SER A 833 28.78 -3.87 -10.68
C SER A 833 29.54 -4.81 -11.62
N GLU A 834 29.45 -6.13 -11.43
CA GLU A 834 30.07 -7.15 -12.29
C GLU A 834 29.47 -7.19 -13.70
N GLN A 835 28.24 -6.67 -13.87
CA GLN A 835 27.57 -6.52 -15.16
C GLN A 835 27.93 -5.22 -15.87
N GLN A 836 28.83 -4.40 -15.29
CA GLN A 836 29.27 -3.11 -15.83
C GLN A 836 28.06 -2.20 -16.15
N PRO A 837 27.31 -1.76 -15.12
CA PRO A 837 26.15 -0.90 -15.32
C PRO A 837 26.50 0.33 -16.14
N VAL A 838 25.58 0.74 -17.02
CA VAL A 838 25.74 1.98 -17.77
C VAL A 838 25.72 3.15 -16.79
N ILE A 839 26.71 4.04 -16.91
CA ILE A 839 26.80 5.29 -16.19
C ILE A 839 26.74 6.40 -17.24
N TRP A 840 25.62 7.11 -17.32
CA TRP A 840 25.53 8.31 -18.13
C TRP A 840 25.92 9.51 -17.31
N ARG A 841 26.97 10.19 -17.75
CA ARG A 841 27.47 11.40 -17.11
C ARG A 841 26.87 12.61 -17.81
N LEU A 842 26.05 13.32 -17.06
CA LEU A 842 25.22 14.43 -17.55
C LEU A 842 26.02 15.72 -17.69
N GLY A 843 27.07 15.88 -16.90
CA GLY A 843 27.90 17.08 -16.88
C GLY A 843 28.46 17.35 -15.50
N HIS A 844 29.06 18.54 -15.36
CA HIS A 844 29.74 18.95 -14.15
C HIS A 844 28.80 19.80 -13.26
N THR A 845 28.76 19.56 -11.94
CA THR A 845 27.93 20.32 -10.98
C THR A 845 28.30 21.80 -10.90
N HIS A 846 29.52 22.11 -11.32
CA HIS A 846 30.13 23.43 -11.34
C HIS A 846 30.06 24.12 -9.98
N THR A 847 30.17 23.36 -8.90
CA THR A 847 30.32 23.89 -7.54
C THR A 847 31.80 23.99 -7.20
N LYS A 848 32.19 25.03 -6.46
CA LYS A 848 33.47 25.09 -5.77
C LYS A 848 33.24 24.75 -4.30
N PHE A 849 33.80 23.64 -3.87
CA PHE A 849 33.73 23.12 -2.52
C PHE A 849 35.12 23.09 -1.88
N SER A 850 35.23 23.48 -0.62
CA SER A 850 36.45 23.37 0.17
C SER A 850 36.23 22.50 1.42
N ASP A 851 37.03 21.45 1.57
CA ASP A 851 37.02 20.58 2.75
C ASP A 851 37.91 21.15 3.86
N ASN A 852 37.55 22.33 4.37
CA ASN A 852 38.28 23.03 5.43
C ASN A 852 37.57 22.97 6.80
N GLY A 853 36.44 22.26 6.89
CA GLY A 853 35.60 22.16 8.08
C GLY A 853 34.74 23.41 8.36
N ASP A 854 34.65 24.36 7.44
CA ASP A 854 33.70 25.47 7.54
C ASP A 854 32.28 24.97 7.26
N SER A 855 31.38 25.11 8.23
CA SER A 855 29.97 24.75 8.07
C SER A 855 29.29 25.50 6.92
N ASN A 856 29.82 26.65 6.51
CA ASN A 856 29.33 27.35 5.33
C ASN A 856 29.57 26.54 4.04
N GLU A 857 30.61 25.71 3.97
CA GLU A 857 30.93 24.89 2.79
C GLU A 857 29.94 23.74 2.56
N TYR A 858 29.15 23.35 3.57
CA TYR A 858 28.10 22.33 3.43
C TYR A 858 27.11 22.65 2.30
N ARG A 859 26.76 23.92 2.11
CA ARG A 859 25.86 24.35 1.02
C ARG A 859 26.51 24.29 -0.36
N ASN A 860 27.82 24.05 -0.44
CA ASN A 860 28.57 23.90 -1.68
C ASN A 860 28.71 22.42 -2.10
N GLU A 861 28.11 21.47 -1.37
CA GLU A 861 28.12 20.03 -1.67
C GLU A 861 27.27 19.64 -2.90
N ALA A 862 26.69 20.61 -3.62
CA ALA A 862 25.90 20.36 -4.83
C ALA A 862 24.78 19.30 -4.65
N ALA A 863 24.04 19.42 -3.54
CA ALA A 863 22.76 18.73 -3.40
C ALA A 863 21.88 19.02 -4.62
N ALA A 864 21.33 17.95 -5.21
CA ALA A 864 20.64 18.00 -6.47
C ALA A 864 19.46 17.03 -6.48
N ALA A 865 18.33 17.49 -7.00
CA ALA A 865 17.09 16.73 -7.00
C ALA A 865 16.53 16.59 -8.41
N VAL A 866 15.93 15.43 -8.67
CA VAL A 866 15.26 15.11 -9.93
C VAL A 866 13.78 15.46 -9.82
N ASN A 867 13.18 15.96 -10.89
CA ASN A 867 11.73 16.19 -10.91
C ASN A 867 10.91 14.90 -11.02
N MET A 868 9.61 14.98 -10.76
CA MET A 868 8.72 13.81 -10.74
C MET A 868 8.60 13.09 -12.10
N ALA A 869 8.93 13.74 -13.23
CA ALA A 869 8.94 13.11 -14.55
C ALA A 869 10.32 12.57 -14.99
N GLY A 870 11.38 12.90 -14.25
CA GLY A 870 12.74 12.44 -14.53
C GLY A 870 13.38 13.09 -15.75
N ASN A 871 12.91 14.26 -16.16
CA ASN A 871 13.44 15.00 -17.31
C ASN A 871 14.12 16.32 -16.92
N ARG A 872 14.20 16.66 -15.63
CA ARG A 872 14.88 17.85 -15.13
C ARG A 872 15.63 17.57 -13.82
N ILE A 873 16.77 18.23 -13.66
CA ILE A 873 17.57 18.23 -12.43
C ILE A 873 17.70 19.66 -11.92
N TYR A 874 17.53 19.83 -10.61
CA TYR A 874 17.68 21.11 -9.91
C TYR A 874 18.81 21.01 -8.92
N TRP A 875 19.68 22.02 -8.82
CA TRP A 875 20.76 22.02 -7.83
C TRP A 875 21.18 23.41 -7.40
N THR A 876 21.90 23.46 -6.28
CA THR A 876 22.54 24.64 -5.74
C THR A 876 23.99 24.74 -6.21
N SER A 877 24.43 25.92 -6.66
CA SER A 877 25.84 26.14 -7.01
C SER A 877 26.29 27.58 -6.76
N ASN A 878 27.56 27.76 -6.35
CA ASN A 878 28.28 29.04 -6.36
C ASN A 878 29.00 29.31 -7.70
N TRP A 879 28.67 28.50 -8.71
CA TRP A 879 29.17 28.58 -10.07
C TRP A 879 30.70 28.63 -10.18
N GLY A 880 31.35 27.61 -9.60
CA GLY A 880 32.81 27.48 -9.59
C GLY A 880 33.51 28.52 -8.71
N GLY A 881 32.77 29.16 -7.79
CA GLY A 881 33.23 30.29 -7.00
C GLY A 881 33.30 31.61 -7.76
N LEU A 882 32.65 31.69 -8.93
CA LEU A 882 32.45 32.95 -9.65
C LEU A 882 31.31 33.79 -9.05
N LEU A 883 30.43 33.16 -8.26
CA LEU A 883 29.47 33.83 -7.40
C LEU A 883 30.00 33.82 -5.95
N GLU A 884 29.81 34.93 -5.23
CA GLU A 884 30.12 35.03 -3.80
C GLU A 884 29.06 34.37 -2.90
N HIS A 885 27.93 33.96 -3.51
CA HIS A 885 26.75 33.33 -2.90
C HIS A 885 26.32 32.12 -3.75
N ARG A 886 25.24 31.44 -3.34
CA ARG A 886 24.67 30.28 -4.03
C ARG A 886 23.36 30.62 -4.71
N GLU A 887 23.16 29.97 -5.86
CA GLU A 887 21.98 30.10 -6.69
C GLU A 887 21.42 28.74 -7.07
N ALA A 888 20.14 28.73 -7.43
CA ALA A 888 19.46 27.57 -7.97
C ALA A 888 19.60 27.53 -9.49
N PHE A 889 19.98 26.36 -9.99
CA PHE A 889 20.12 26.04 -11.41
C PHE A 889 19.24 24.85 -11.77
N MET A 890 18.91 24.77 -13.06
CA MET A 890 18.15 23.67 -13.66
C MET A 890 18.90 23.12 -14.88
N MET A 891 18.81 21.81 -15.09
CA MET A 891 19.30 21.12 -16.28
C MET A 891 18.14 20.34 -16.90
N GLU A 892 17.99 20.47 -18.22
CA GLU A 892 16.98 19.75 -19.01
C GLU A 892 17.56 18.48 -19.63
N LEU A 893 16.84 17.37 -19.50
CA LEU A 893 17.19 16.06 -20.04
C LEU A 893 16.27 15.69 -21.22
N PRO A 894 16.73 14.91 -22.22
CA PRO A 894 15.86 14.36 -23.26
C PRO A 894 14.77 13.48 -22.65
N ASP A 895 13.52 13.58 -23.09
CA ASP A 895 12.41 12.86 -22.44
C ASP A 895 12.47 11.32 -22.55
N ASN A 896 13.27 10.79 -23.48
CA ASN A 896 13.48 9.36 -23.75
C ASN A 896 14.92 8.88 -23.45
N TRP A 897 15.64 9.59 -22.57
CA TRP A 897 17.07 9.33 -22.30
C TRP A 897 17.36 7.90 -21.84
N ASP A 898 16.46 7.33 -21.06
CA ASP A 898 16.49 5.98 -20.50
C ASP A 898 16.35 4.89 -21.57
N GLN A 899 15.44 5.09 -22.52
CA GLN A 899 15.25 4.21 -23.67
C GLN A 899 16.50 4.20 -24.55
N ARG A 900 17.04 5.38 -24.87
CA ARG A 900 18.24 5.54 -25.71
C ARG A 900 19.50 4.89 -25.13
N LEU A 901 19.63 4.85 -23.80
CA LEU A 901 20.76 4.22 -23.11
C LEU A 901 20.56 2.71 -22.86
N SER A 902 19.35 2.20 -23.10
CA SER A 902 19.00 0.80 -22.94
C SER A 902 19.03 0.01 -24.27
N GLU A 903 19.03 0.73 -25.40
CA GLU A 903 19.34 0.24 -26.75
C GLU A 903 20.86 0.07 -26.97
#